data_AF-A0A9N8DNT3-F1
#
_entry.id   AF-A0A9N8DNT3-F1
#
_cell.length_a   1.000
_cell.length_b   1.000
_cell.length_c   1.000
_cell.angle_alpha   90.00
_cell.angle_beta   90.00
_cell.angle_gamma   90.00
#
_symmetry.space_group_name_H-M   'P 1'
#
loop_
_entity.id
_entity.type
_entity.pdbx_description
1 polymer ?
#
loop_
_entity_poly.entity_id
_entity_poly.type
_entity_poly.pdbx_seq_one_letter_code
_entity_poly.pdbx_strand_id
1 'polypeptide(L)'
;MDGAMQESQYIKIWKTIGSASTPTPAQRNKNITPTGMVPFWMKLENAYNTISRVLFVEGYGGPMRVTIDDDKAHCRGITYTAGLKPVRHVKDNQNGHTCHTLVHSYSQIPIQIAWERQQGDSAEAATQRCFGNAITPMAAQGAPGDMRHVYTGQDRGYITEGILHGYFMKSGAKIAAGTVKRQACIPMTYKQQMHPKDKRTDLSPKGPKTLFTKRTVSHGRNLYCHAYRNGTGGITLGISTEHGEKPEWELVLAHPRDLLWYDPGPGTVVSEEDKLRKCFLRVVEALDPDTDGPEETALTDQFVQLLGDLPVTALTTTQGTPECFLLRRFSLTSSTTDKAIAVCKGNEEFLNHPDSWNRIKETLSAIFVQPEPEPEPEPPIELQPPPHVGDNAPAEEEPATEAETEANTEAETEAEGEVAANDAVTLQNLLSDRTLVTKVIDEEKLVTLVEIRSILTELGHTLSKASDKDRKDVKSFESWLEVAHQLKPYWFKKVSELVAIAGRLGVDVAALGKRRDPVRKAINEHLLANPDVVIDPPPVAAAPALSAAKQRQLATSNLPDNLRMLHSVLRAGYLDPLTGIAKKYTRRGHQLECHILRSCIKDHKLDETKTPLKLEAAATAPLVMSQGNHYARDSIDFIGLVGGDGTEARLIGVEVKARVGKKRDQEETRHVASIRRLLGQDHTPRQRKVRYFTVDASAPEFAKVVADTHEAVQVLHHAYVYGFDCILLVVGDNSGDVMYGIFVDVPADLKQAYGVVLSDIYSSTLDWIYVPTTDTKPIR
;
A
#
# COMPACT_ATOMS: atom_id res chain seq x y z
N MET A 1 25.17 -15.05 -8.87
CA MET A 1 25.69 -15.91 -7.79
C MET A 1 27.18 -15.61 -7.56
N ASP A 2 27.61 -14.36 -7.65
CA ASP A 2 28.96 -13.98 -7.26
C ASP A 2 29.00 -13.83 -5.73
N GLY A 3 29.95 -14.50 -5.08
CA GLY A 3 30.16 -14.37 -3.63
C GLY A 3 29.69 -15.52 -2.73
N ALA A 4 29.17 -16.63 -3.27
CA ALA A 4 28.79 -17.76 -2.42
C ALA A 4 29.99 -18.63 -1.99
N MET A 5 30.97 -18.84 -2.87
CA MET A 5 32.16 -19.66 -2.59
C MET A 5 33.23 -19.46 -3.68
N GLN A 6 34.52 -19.45 -3.32
CA GLN A 6 35.62 -19.45 -4.27
C GLN A 6 35.85 -20.86 -4.84
N GLU A 7 36.33 -20.97 -6.09
CA GLU A 7 36.62 -22.25 -6.75
C GLU A 7 37.57 -23.15 -5.92
N SER A 8 38.56 -22.55 -5.26
CA SER A 8 39.49 -23.26 -4.38
C SER A 8 38.79 -23.93 -3.20
N GLN A 9 37.76 -23.29 -2.63
CA GLN A 9 36.93 -23.84 -1.56
C GLN A 9 36.06 -24.99 -2.10
N TYR A 10 35.44 -24.82 -3.28
CA TYR A 10 34.67 -25.88 -3.95
C TYR A 10 35.53 -27.13 -4.19
N ILE A 11 36.73 -26.97 -4.74
CA ILE A 11 37.66 -28.08 -4.98
C ILE A 11 38.09 -28.75 -3.66
N LYS A 12 38.34 -27.96 -2.61
CA LYS A 12 38.70 -28.48 -1.28
C LYS A 12 37.58 -29.35 -0.70
N ILE A 13 36.32 -28.95 -0.86
CA ILE A 13 35.15 -29.73 -0.42
C ILE A 13 35.14 -31.10 -1.11
N TRP A 14 35.26 -31.13 -2.44
CA TRP A 14 35.27 -32.38 -3.19
C TRP A 14 36.48 -33.25 -2.90
N LYS A 15 37.65 -32.66 -2.60
CA LYS A 15 38.81 -33.40 -2.11
C LYS A 15 38.56 -34.01 -0.74
N THR A 16 37.95 -33.30 0.20
CA THR A 16 37.59 -33.83 1.51
C THR A 16 36.56 -34.97 1.38
N ILE A 17 35.52 -34.78 0.57
CA ILE A 17 34.51 -35.83 0.29
C ILE A 17 35.18 -37.05 -0.37
N GLY A 18 36.03 -36.83 -1.37
CA GLY A 18 36.78 -37.89 -2.07
C GLY A 18 37.83 -38.59 -1.19
N SER A 19 38.30 -37.92 -0.14
CA SER A 19 39.23 -38.50 0.85
C SER A 19 38.56 -39.41 1.88
N ALA A 20 37.22 -39.37 1.97
CA ALA A 20 36.49 -40.45 2.64
C ALA A 20 36.78 -41.72 1.83
N SER A 21 37.54 -42.65 2.42
CA SER A 21 38.18 -43.75 1.69
C SER A 21 37.18 -44.58 0.89
N THR A 22 37.35 -44.68 -0.42
CA THR A 22 36.59 -45.66 -1.21
C THR A 22 37.04 -47.07 -0.81
N PRO A 23 36.13 -47.97 -0.39
CA PRO A 23 36.52 -49.32 -0.03
C PRO A 23 37.17 -50.03 -1.22
N THR A 24 38.29 -50.73 -0.97
CA THR A 24 38.97 -51.55 -1.98
C THR A 24 38.02 -52.65 -2.48
N PRO A 25 38.22 -53.22 -3.68
CA PRO A 25 37.40 -54.32 -4.18
C PRO A 25 37.30 -55.50 -3.20
N ALA A 26 38.38 -55.79 -2.47
CA ALA A 26 38.41 -56.81 -1.42
C ALA A 26 37.58 -56.45 -0.17
N GLN A 27 37.47 -55.16 0.16
CA GLN A 27 36.59 -54.65 1.23
C GLN A 27 35.12 -54.61 0.79
N ARG A 28 34.83 -54.38 -0.50
CA ARG A 28 33.46 -54.39 -1.05
C ARG A 28 32.81 -55.78 -0.96
N ASN A 29 33.59 -56.85 -1.19
CA ASN A 29 33.10 -58.23 -1.12
C ASN A 29 33.08 -58.82 0.30
N LYS A 30 33.71 -58.16 1.30
CA LYS A 30 33.75 -58.60 2.71
C LYS A 30 32.73 -57.90 3.62
N ASN A 31 31.85 -57.05 3.10
CA ASN A 31 30.79 -56.40 3.87
C ASN A 31 29.63 -57.36 4.24
N ILE A 32 29.94 -58.61 4.60
CA ILE A 32 29.15 -59.33 5.59
C ILE A 32 29.59 -58.69 6.91
N THR A 33 28.86 -57.67 7.39
CA THR A 33 29.20 -56.86 8.58
C THR A 33 30.02 -57.63 9.61
N PRO A 34 31.36 -57.52 9.62
CA PRO A 34 32.12 -57.86 10.80
C PRO A 34 31.73 -56.80 11.82
N THR A 35 31.41 -57.22 13.04
CA THR A 35 31.09 -56.33 14.16
C THR A 35 32.09 -55.15 14.22
N GLY A 36 31.60 -53.91 14.04
CA GLY A 36 32.37 -52.68 14.28
C GLY A 36 32.80 -51.82 13.08
N MET A 37 32.53 -52.19 11.83
CA MET A 37 32.87 -51.32 10.68
C MET A 37 31.79 -50.27 10.37
N VAL A 38 32.19 -48.99 10.26
CA VAL A 38 31.31 -47.87 9.84
C VAL A 38 31.13 -47.87 8.32
N PRO A 39 29.89 -47.99 7.79
CA PRO A 39 29.60 -47.93 6.35
C PRO A 39 30.12 -46.67 5.67
N PHE A 40 30.54 -46.80 4.41
CA PHE A 40 31.06 -45.67 3.62
C PHE A 40 30.07 -44.51 3.49
N TRP A 41 28.79 -44.82 3.28
CA TRP A 41 27.74 -43.80 3.16
C TRP A 41 27.61 -42.94 4.43
N MET A 42 27.84 -43.49 5.63
CA MET A 42 27.82 -42.73 6.88
C MET A 42 28.98 -41.73 6.95
N LYS A 43 30.15 -42.11 6.44
CA LYS A 43 31.31 -41.21 6.36
C LYS A 43 31.04 -40.06 5.40
N LEU A 44 30.42 -40.34 4.25
CA LEU A 44 30.02 -39.33 3.28
C LEU A 44 28.94 -38.40 3.84
N GLU A 45 27.88 -38.94 4.44
CA GLU A 45 26.83 -38.16 5.12
C GLU A 45 27.46 -37.21 6.14
N ASN A 46 28.33 -37.72 7.01
CA ASN A 46 29.00 -36.91 8.04
C ASN A 46 29.91 -35.82 7.45
N ALA A 47 30.74 -36.16 6.46
CA ALA A 47 31.62 -35.19 5.79
C ALA A 47 30.84 -34.08 5.10
N TYR A 48 29.78 -34.45 4.36
CA TYR A 48 28.90 -33.49 3.68
C TYR A 48 28.22 -32.54 4.69
N ASN A 49 27.61 -33.10 5.72
CA ASN A 49 26.86 -32.33 6.72
C ASN A 49 27.76 -31.38 7.51
N THR A 50 28.97 -31.82 7.88
CA THR A 50 29.95 -30.98 8.58
C THR A 50 30.33 -29.77 7.73
N ILE A 51 30.64 -29.98 6.46
CA ILE A 51 31.03 -28.91 5.54
C ILE A 51 29.86 -27.97 5.28
N SER A 52 28.69 -28.52 4.96
CA SER A 52 27.50 -27.73 4.60
C SER A 52 27.05 -26.83 5.75
N ARG A 53 27.12 -27.33 6.98
CA ARG A 53 26.80 -26.54 8.17
C ARG A 53 27.75 -25.34 8.34
N VAL A 54 29.06 -25.56 8.23
CA VAL A 54 30.06 -24.48 8.35
C VAL A 54 29.84 -23.40 7.29
N LEU A 55 29.47 -23.79 6.07
CA LEU A 55 29.32 -22.85 4.95
C LEU A 55 27.98 -22.11 4.94
N PHE A 56 26.89 -22.77 5.35
CA PHE A 56 25.53 -22.29 5.06
C PHE A 56 24.65 -22.09 6.30
N VAL A 57 25.12 -22.50 7.48
CA VAL A 57 24.34 -22.44 8.73
C VAL A 57 25.07 -21.67 9.82
N GLU A 58 26.34 -21.95 10.05
CA GLU A 58 27.12 -21.27 11.08
C GLU A 58 27.33 -19.78 10.74
N GLY A 59 27.11 -18.91 11.73
CA GLY A 59 27.24 -17.46 11.53
C GLY A 59 26.11 -16.82 10.71
N TYR A 60 25.04 -17.55 10.38
CA TYR A 60 23.91 -16.99 9.64
C TYR A 60 23.17 -15.93 10.50
N GLY A 61 23.36 -14.65 10.16
CA GLY A 61 22.93 -13.51 10.99
C GLY A 61 21.44 -13.13 10.92
N GLY A 62 20.59 -13.95 10.29
CA GLY A 62 19.19 -13.60 10.04
C GLY A 62 18.21 -14.77 10.22
N PRO A 63 16.90 -14.55 9.95
CA PRO A 63 15.93 -15.62 9.93
C PRO A 63 16.23 -16.60 8.80
N MET A 64 16.32 -17.89 9.14
CA MET A 64 16.65 -18.95 8.19
C MET A 64 15.38 -19.56 7.61
N ARG A 65 15.27 -19.70 6.29
CA ARG A 65 14.12 -20.35 5.64
C ARG A 65 14.57 -21.68 5.02
N VAL A 66 14.05 -22.78 5.55
CA VAL A 66 14.44 -24.13 5.15
C VAL A 66 13.24 -24.97 4.73
N THR A 67 13.47 -25.87 3.78
CA THR A 67 12.48 -26.86 3.34
C THR A 67 13.09 -28.24 3.48
N ILE A 68 12.31 -29.23 3.87
CA ILE A 68 12.74 -30.63 3.88
C ILE A 68 11.91 -31.44 2.90
N ASP A 69 12.56 -32.31 2.14
CA ASP A 69 11.92 -33.31 1.28
C ASP A 69 12.74 -34.61 1.22
N ASP A 70 12.19 -35.68 0.63
CA ASP A 70 12.89 -36.94 0.41
C ASP A 70 13.40 -37.11 -1.03
N ASP A 71 14.67 -37.51 -1.13
CA ASP A 71 15.31 -38.02 -2.33
C ASP A 71 15.30 -39.54 -2.35
N LYS A 72 14.89 -40.10 -3.50
CA LYS A 72 14.70 -41.53 -3.71
C LYS A 72 15.85 -42.12 -4.51
N ALA A 73 16.76 -42.80 -3.84
CA ALA A 73 17.87 -43.51 -4.49
C ALA A 73 17.44 -44.92 -4.88
N HIS A 74 17.20 -45.16 -6.16
CA HIS A 74 16.83 -46.48 -6.68
C HIS A 74 18.03 -47.41 -6.81
N CYS A 75 17.83 -48.69 -6.47
CA CYS A 75 18.83 -49.72 -6.68
C CYS A 75 18.18 -51.06 -7.03
N ARG A 76 18.74 -51.75 -8.03
CA ARG A 76 18.28 -53.07 -8.50
C ARG A 76 19.12 -54.17 -7.86
N GLY A 77 18.48 -55.29 -7.50
CA GLY A 77 19.18 -56.49 -7.01
C GLY A 77 19.82 -56.34 -5.63
N ILE A 78 19.22 -55.55 -4.73
CA ILE A 78 19.77 -55.32 -3.38
C ILE A 78 19.74 -56.64 -2.59
N THR A 79 20.91 -57.24 -2.39
CA THR A 79 21.11 -58.34 -1.43
C THR A 79 21.67 -57.83 -0.09
N TYR A 80 22.27 -56.64 -0.09
CA TYR A 80 22.89 -56.04 1.09
C TYR A 80 22.72 -54.51 1.08
N THR A 81 22.25 -53.94 2.20
CA THR A 81 21.92 -52.51 2.30
C THR A 81 22.92 -51.69 3.12
N ALA A 82 23.95 -52.33 3.69
CA ALA A 82 24.91 -51.68 4.59
C ALA A 82 24.26 -50.87 5.73
N GLY A 83 23.15 -51.36 6.28
CA GLY A 83 22.41 -50.69 7.34
C GLY A 83 21.42 -49.62 6.87
N LEU A 84 21.28 -49.37 5.57
CA LEU A 84 20.21 -48.54 5.01
C LEU A 84 18.88 -49.29 4.97
N LYS A 85 17.79 -48.59 5.19
CA LYS A 85 16.45 -49.18 5.14
C LYS A 85 16.05 -49.43 3.68
N PRO A 86 15.78 -50.68 3.28
CA PRO A 86 15.21 -50.95 1.96
C PRO A 86 13.74 -50.54 1.96
N VAL A 87 13.33 -49.72 1.00
CA VAL A 87 11.94 -49.28 0.83
C VAL A 87 11.53 -49.46 -0.63
N ARG A 88 10.28 -49.85 -0.85
CA ARG A 88 9.67 -49.81 -2.17
C ARG A 88 9.06 -48.43 -2.39
N HIS A 89 9.61 -47.66 -3.32
CA HIS A 89 9.09 -46.35 -3.68
C HIS A 89 7.85 -46.53 -4.55
N VAL A 90 6.68 -46.25 -3.95
CA VAL A 90 5.38 -46.59 -4.54
C VAL A 90 5.14 -45.94 -5.90
N LYS A 91 5.58 -44.68 -6.09
CA LYS A 91 5.35 -43.92 -7.32
C LYS A 91 6.08 -44.53 -8.51
N ASP A 92 7.34 -44.91 -8.32
CA ASP A 92 8.21 -45.42 -9.38
C ASP A 92 8.17 -46.96 -9.47
N ASN A 93 7.55 -47.59 -8.48
CA ASN A 93 7.49 -49.05 -8.33
C ASN A 93 8.88 -49.71 -8.29
N GLN A 94 9.86 -49.03 -7.69
CA GLN A 94 11.24 -49.49 -7.59
C GLN A 94 11.66 -49.66 -6.13
N ASN A 95 12.57 -50.60 -5.89
CA ASN A 95 13.23 -50.73 -4.60
C ASN A 95 14.38 -49.73 -4.50
N GLY A 96 14.60 -49.20 -3.32
CA GLY A 96 15.60 -48.18 -3.08
C GLY A 96 15.80 -47.86 -1.61
N HIS A 97 16.41 -46.70 -1.41
CA HIS A 97 16.66 -46.07 -0.12
C HIS A 97 16.16 -44.62 -0.14
N THR A 98 15.73 -44.14 1.02
CA THR A 98 15.26 -42.76 1.21
C THR A 98 16.36 -41.93 1.86
N CYS A 99 16.72 -40.82 1.24
CA CYS A 99 17.58 -39.78 1.81
C CYS A 99 16.74 -38.53 2.05
N HIS A 100 16.69 -38.03 3.27
CA HIS A 100 16.01 -36.79 3.58
C HIS A 100 16.97 -35.63 3.42
N THR A 101 16.54 -34.59 2.71
CA THR A 101 17.39 -33.45 2.35
C THR A 101 16.75 -32.18 2.87
N LEU A 102 17.45 -31.48 3.76
CA LEU A 102 17.10 -30.16 4.23
C LEU A 102 17.83 -29.13 3.36
N VAL A 103 17.08 -28.20 2.78
CA VAL A 103 17.58 -27.18 1.86
C VAL A 103 17.22 -25.79 2.35
N HIS A 104 18.00 -24.78 1.93
CA HIS A 104 17.53 -23.39 1.97
C HIS A 104 16.40 -23.18 0.95
N SER A 105 15.25 -22.68 1.38
CA SER A 105 14.01 -22.69 0.55
C SER A 105 14.11 -21.89 -0.75
N TYR A 106 14.92 -20.83 -0.82
CA TYR A 106 15.04 -20.01 -2.02
C TYR A 106 16.19 -20.41 -2.93
N SER A 107 17.35 -20.70 -2.35
CA SER A 107 18.54 -21.06 -3.12
C SER A 107 18.58 -22.55 -3.46
N GLN A 108 17.74 -23.37 -2.82
CA GLN A 108 17.71 -24.83 -2.97
C GLN A 108 19.06 -25.50 -2.66
N ILE A 109 19.93 -24.80 -1.92
CA ILE A 109 21.21 -25.33 -1.47
C ILE A 109 20.95 -26.33 -0.35
N PRO A 110 21.37 -27.61 -0.50
CA PRO A 110 21.21 -28.58 0.57
C PRO A 110 22.17 -28.28 1.70
N ILE A 111 21.63 -28.11 2.90
CA ILE A 111 22.40 -27.80 4.11
C ILE A 111 22.64 -29.04 4.97
N GLN A 112 21.80 -30.07 4.81
CA GLN A 112 21.90 -31.30 5.58
C GLN A 112 21.19 -32.45 4.86
N ILE A 113 21.78 -33.64 4.94
CA ILE A 113 21.17 -34.89 4.49
C ILE A 113 21.12 -35.93 5.61
N ALA A 114 20.13 -36.80 5.58
CA ALA A 114 20.04 -37.96 6.48
C ALA A 114 19.37 -39.14 5.78
N TRP A 115 20.07 -40.28 5.71
CA TRP A 115 19.49 -41.52 5.23
C TRP A 115 18.58 -42.20 6.27
N GLU A 116 17.52 -42.87 5.81
CA GLU A 116 16.76 -43.82 6.64
C GLU A 116 17.58 -45.10 6.89
N ARG A 117 17.72 -45.47 8.16
CA ARG A 117 18.54 -46.60 8.63
C ARG A 117 17.67 -47.82 8.96
N GLN A 118 18.27 -49.00 9.03
CA GLN A 118 17.59 -50.20 9.54
C GLN A 118 17.32 -50.09 11.04
N GLN A 119 16.67 -51.10 11.63
CA GLN A 119 16.40 -51.19 13.08
C GLN A 119 15.38 -50.16 13.60
N GLY A 120 14.27 -49.97 12.87
CA GLY A 120 13.13 -49.17 13.35
C GLY A 120 13.26 -47.67 13.14
N ASP A 121 14.23 -47.21 12.34
CA ASP A 121 14.31 -45.82 11.94
C ASP A 121 13.10 -45.39 11.10
N SER A 122 12.72 -44.13 11.24
CA SER A 122 11.54 -43.55 10.62
C SER A 122 11.87 -42.23 9.94
N ALA A 123 10.99 -41.78 9.04
CA ALA A 123 11.07 -40.44 8.48
C ALA A 123 11.08 -39.36 9.57
N GLU A 124 10.37 -39.57 10.69
CA GLU A 124 10.40 -38.65 11.84
C GLU A 124 11.81 -38.57 12.45
N ALA A 125 12.42 -39.71 12.75
CA ALA A 125 13.76 -39.76 13.33
C ALA A 125 14.81 -39.17 12.36
N ALA A 126 14.69 -39.43 11.06
CA ALA A 126 15.53 -38.81 10.05
C ALA A 126 15.33 -37.29 9.95
N THR A 127 14.08 -36.81 10.04
CA THR A 127 13.75 -35.38 10.09
C THR A 127 14.37 -34.70 11.30
N GLN A 128 14.25 -35.30 12.49
CA GLN A 128 14.87 -34.80 13.71
C GLN A 128 16.40 -34.77 13.59
N ARG A 129 17.02 -35.75 12.92
CA ARG A 129 18.46 -35.71 12.63
C ARG A 129 18.82 -34.57 11.68
N CYS A 130 18.02 -34.32 10.64
CA CYS A 130 18.27 -33.21 9.72
C CYS A 130 18.26 -31.86 10.46
N PHE A 131 17.20 -31.56 11.20
CA PHE A 131 17.11 -30.30 11.93
C PHE A 131 18.07 -30.23 13.12
N GLY A 132 18.20 -31.31 13.88
CA GLY A 132 19.05 -31.40 15.05
C GLY A 132 20.52 -31.20 14.70
N ASN A 133 21.05 -31.96 13.74
CA ASN A 133 22.48 -31.88 13.41
C ASN A 133 22.84 -30.59 12.66
N ALA A 134 21.93 -30.06 11.83
CA ALA A 134 22.19 -28.85 11.05
C ALA A 134 22.08 -27.60 11.92
N ILE A 135 20.94 -27.43 12.60
CA ILE A 135 20.54 -26.16 13.21
C ILE A 135 20.83 -26.14 14.71
N THR A 136 20.55 -27.26 15.40
CA THR A 136 20.62 -27.31 16.87
C THR A 136 21.51 -28.45 17.40
N PRO A 137 22.77 -28.52 16.94
CA PRO A 137 23.67 -29.65 17.16
C PRO A 137 24.06 -29.86 18.63
N MET A 138 23.89 -28.82 19.45
CA MET A 138 24.16 -28.87 20.89
C MET A 138 22.99 -29.41 21.70
N ALA A 139 21.82 -29.62 21.08
CA ALA A 139 20.69 -30.24 21.75
C ALA A 139 20.96 -31.73 21.98
N ALA A 140 20.44 -32.27 23.10
CA ALA A 140 20.49 -33.71 23.34
C ALA A 140 19.80 -34.45 22.18
N GLN A 141 20.30 -35.64 21.83
CA GLN A 141 19.75 -36.42 20.72
C GLN A 141 18.25 -36.67 20.94
N GLY A 142 17.43 -36.30 19.94
CA GLY A 142 15.97 -36.41 20.00
C GLY A 142 15.26 -35.28 20.77
N ALA A 143 16.01 -34.41 21.46
CA ALA A 143 15.44 -33.20 22.05
C ALA A 143 15.40 -32.06 21.03
N PRO A 144 14.30 -31.30 20.93
CA PRO A 144 14.25 -30.11 20.12
C PRO A 144 15.15 -29.02 20.73
N GLY A 145 16.11 -28.51 19.96
CA GLY A 145 16.82 -27.28 20.33
C GLY A 145 16.02 -26.01 20.00
N ASP A 146 16.60 -24.84 20.24
CA ASP A 146 15.95 -23.55 19.93
C ASP A 146 15.97 -23.25 18.43
N MET A 147 14.79 -23.21 17.82
CA MET A 147 14.58 -22.93 16.40
C MET A 147 13.69 -21.70 16.17
N ARG A 148 13.59 -20.76 17.14
CA ARG A 148 12.73 -19.56 17.03
C ARG A 148 13.02 -18.65 15.82
N HIS A 149 14.23 -18.75 15.26
CA HIS A 149 14.68 -18.00 14.09
C HIS A 149 14.54 -18.77 12.76
N VAL A 150 14.01 -20.00 12.79
CA VAL A 150 13.87 -20.87 11.62
C VAL A 150 12.42 -20.88 11.13
N TYR A 151 12.26 -20.63 9.85
CA TYR A 151 11.03 -20.80 9.08
C TYR A 151 11.14 -22.08 8.29
N THR A 152 10.16 -22.96 8.41
CA THR A 152 10.15 -24.24 7.70
C THR A 152 8.93 -24.42 6.80
N GLY A 153 9.18 -24.94 5.59
CA GLY A 153 8.16 -25.44 4.66
C GLY A 153 8.28 -26.96 4.50
N GLN A 154 7.17 -27.70 4.52
CA GLN A 154 7.20 -29.17 4.52
C GLN A 154 5.99 -29.81 3.83
N ASP A 155 6.20 -30.96 3.19
CA ASP A 155 5.09 -31.81 2.73
C ASP A 155 4.46 -32.61 3.89
N ARG A 156 3.26 -33.12 3.66
CA ARG A 156 2.44 -33.91 4.56
C ARG A 156 3.09 -35.21 5.07
N GLY A 157 4.20 -35.63 4.47
CA GLY A 157 5.03 -36.74 4.96
C GLY A 157 5.78 -36.41 6.25
N TYR A 158 6.11 -35.13 6.45
CA TYR A 158 6.97 -34.63 7.54
C TYR A 158 6.20 -34.05 8.72
N ILE A 159 4.89 -33.85 8.57
CA ILE A 159 4.02 -33.32 9.62
C ILE A 159 3.22 -34.45 10.26
N THR A 160 3.89 -35.23 11.11
CA THR A 160 3.23 -36.16 12.02
C THR A 160 2.96 -35.50 13.37
N GLU A 161 2.12 -36.10 14.22
CA GLU A 161 1.85 -35.58 15.55
C GLU A 161 3.13 -35.42 16.40
N GLY A 162 4.01 -36.42 16.37
CA GLY A 162 5.27 -36.41 17.10
C GLY A 162 6.22 -35.31 16.64
N ILE A 163 6.33 -35.09 15.33
CA ILE A 163 7.18 -34.03 14.77
C ILE A 163 6.57 -32.66 14.99
N LEU A 164 5.28 -32.50 14.72
CA LEU A 164 4.58 -31.23 14.87
C LEU A 164 4.63 -30.75 16.33
N HIS A 165 4.05 -31.51 17.24
CA HIS A 165 3.90 -31.08 18.63
C HIS A 165 5.16 -31.36 19.46
N GLY A 166 5.77 -32.52 19.29
CA GLY A 166 6.93 -32.95 20.07
C GLY A 166 8.24 -32.27 19.67
N TYR A 167 8.36 -31.78 18.42
CA TYR A 167 9.60 -31.21 17.91
C TYR A 167 9.47 -29.74 17.45
N PHE A 168 8.66 -29.42 16.43
CA PHE A 168 8.59 -28.06 15.88
C PHE A 168 7.89 -27.04 16.78
N MET A 169 6.74 -27.41 17.36
CA MET A 169 6.04 -26.49 18.27
C MET A 169 6.90 -26.24 19.52
N LYS A 170 7.50 -27.29 20.09
CA LYS A 170 8.35 -27.24 21.28
C LYS A 170 9.67 -26.49 21.07
N SER A 171 10.32 -26.61 19.91
CA SER A 171 11.57 -25.90 19.56
C SER A 171 11.39 -24.40 19.31
N GLY A 172 10.17 -23.93 19.08
CA GLY A 172 9.95 -22.56 18.63
C GLY A 172 10.02 -22.36 17.11
N ALA A 173 10.24 -23.42 16.31
CA ALA A 173 10.27 -23.34 14.86
C ALA A 173 8.98 -22.73 14.30
N LYS A 174 9.12 -21.89 13.27
CA LYS A 174 8.00 -21.23 12.58
C LYS A 174 7.61 -22.05 11.36
N ILE A 175 6.41 -22.60 11.34
CA ILE A 175 5.90 -23.34 10.19
C ILE A 175 5.32 -22.31 9.23
N ALA A 176 6.06 -21.99 8.18
CA ALA A 176 5.63 -21.03 7.17
C ALA A 176 4.49 -21.65 6.35
N ALA A 177 4.70 -22.86 5.82
CA ALA A 177 3.67 -23.61 5.10
C ALA A 177 3.89 -25.12 5.27
N GLY A 178 2.87 -25.83 5.75
CA GLY A 178 2.90 -27.29 5.80
C GLY A 178 1.61 -27.88 5.27
N THR A 179 1.66 -28.81 4.31
CA THR A 179 0.50 -29.67 4.02
C THR A 179 0.42 -30.77 5.08
N VAL A 180 -0.78 -31.25 5.41
CA VAL A 180 -0.94 -32.32 6.42
C VAL A 180 -1.85 -33.43 5.93
N LYS A 181 -1.56 -34.66 6.38
CA LYS A 181 -2.48 -35.79 6.21
C LYS A 181 -3.63 -35.65 7.21
N ARG A 182 -4.73 -36.35 6.94
CA ARG A 182 -5.81 -36.51 7.92
C ARG A 182 -5.26 -37.29 9.12
N GLN A 183 -5.19 -36.67 10.29
CA GLN A 183 -4.70 -37.26 11.54
C GLN A 183 -5.41 -36.65 12.75
N ALA A 184 -5.30 -37.30 13.91
CA ALA A 184 -6.08 -36.95 15.11
C ALA A 184 -5.73 -35.56 15.69
N CYS A 185 -4.46 -35.15 15.59
CA CYS A 185 -4.02 -33.84 16.09
C CYS A 185 -4.47 -32.64 15.24
N ILE A 186 -5.07 -32.88 14.06
CA ILE A 186 -5.59 -31.81 13.20
C ILE A 186 -7.09 -31.65 13.46
N PRO A 187 -7.60 -30.45 13.78
CA PRO A 187 -8.96 -30.24 14.29
C PRO A 187 -10.07 -30.33 13.20
N MET A 188 -9.70 -30.77 12.00
CA MET A 188 -10.57 -30.91 10.83
C MET A 188 -10.24 -32.20 10.09
N THR A 189 -11.26 -32.85 9.53
CA THR A 189 -11.13 -34.04 8.69
C THR A 189 -12.16 -34.03 7.56
N TYR A 190 -12.13 -35.04 6.70
CA TYR A 190 -13.10 -35.24 5.63
C TYR A 190 -13.08 -36.70 5.15
N LYS A 191 -14.20 -37.20 4.63
CA LYS A 191 -14.34 -38.57 4.08
C LYS A 191 -13.83 -39.66 5.04
N GLN A 192 -13.98 -39.47 6.35
CA GLN A 192 -13.63 -40.45 7.37
C GLN A 192 -14.86 -40.79 8.20
N GLN A 193 -15.02 -42.07 8.57
CA GLN A 193 -15.97 -42.44 9.60
C GLN A 193 -15.43 -41.93 10.94
N MET A 194 -16.12 -40.97 11.54
CA MET A 194 -15.72 -40.43 12.84
C MET A 194 -16.28 -41.28 13.97
N HIS A 195 -15.43 -41.53 14.97
CA HIS A 195 -15.89 -42.12 16.22
C HIS A 195 -16.78 -41.09 16.96
N PRO A 196 -17.82 -41.49 17.71
CA PRO A 196 -18.70 -40.55 18.44
C PRO A 196 -18.00 -39.57 19.40
N LYS A 197 -16.78 -39.91 19.84
CA LYS A 197 -15.95 -39.08 20.72
C LYS A 197 -14.97 -38.17 19.96
N ASP A 198 -14.88 -38.29 18.64
CA ASP A 198 -14.02 -37.46 17.81
C ASP A 198 -14.58 -36.04 17.71
N LYS A 199 -13.81 -35.07 18.16
CA LYS A 199 -14.21 -33.64 18.20
C LYS A 199 -13.77 -32.87 16.96
N ARG A 200 -13.13 -33.52 15.98
CA ARG A 200 -12.72 -32.87 14.73
C ARG A 200 -13.96 -32.49 13.93
N THR A 201 -13.86 -31.41 13.16
CA THR A 201 -14.94 -31.05 12.22
C THR A 201 -14.80 -31.90 10.98
N ASP A 202 -15.81 -32.73 10.69
CA ASP A 202 -15.92 -33.42 9.40
C ASP A 202 -16.40 -32.45 8.33
N LEU A 203 -15.60 -32.26 7.30
CA LEU A 203 -15.87 -31.33 6.22
C LEU A 203 -16.44 -32.08 5.02
N SER A 204 -17.58 -31.60 4.54
CA SER A 204 -18.18 -32.11 3.31
C SER A 204 -17.27 -31.78 2.10
N PRO A 205 -16.85 -32.79 1.31
CA PRO A 205 -16.12 -32.57 0.07
C PRO A 205 -16.95 -31.86 -1.00
N LYS A 206 -18.29 -31.97 -0.91
CA LYS A 206 -19.21 -31.27 -1.79
C LYS A 206 -19.35 -29.83 -1.34
N GLY A 207 -19.49 -28.94 -2.32
CA GLY A 207 -19.60 -27.50 -2.11
C GLY A 207 -18.45 -26.74 -2.77
N PRO A 208 -18.52 -25.40 -2.76
CA PRO A 208 -17.69 -24.47 -3.51
C PRO A 208 -16.26 -24.43 -2.98
N LYS A 209 -15.45 -23.61 -3.66
CA LYS A 209 -14.15 -23.18 -3.13
C LYS A 209 -14.36 -22.50 -1.77
N THR A 210 -13.71 -23.03 -0.72
CA THR A 210 -13.90 -22.56 0.65
C THR A 210 -12.66 -22.86 1.48
N LEU A 211 -12.25 -21.93 2.32
CA LEU A 211 -11.18 -22.12 3.29
C LEU A 211 -11.76 -22.16 4.69
N PHE A 212 -11.61 -23.28 5.37
CA PHE A 212 -11.93 -23.43 6.78
C PHE A 212 -10.65 -23.24 7.58
N THR A 213 -10.70 -22.41 8.62
CA THR A 213 -9.55 -22.18 9.51
C THR A 213 -9.93 -22.48 10.95
N LYS A 214 -9.03 -23.14 11.68
CA LYS A 214 -9.15 -23.35 13.12
C LYS A 214 -7.84 -23.02 13.81
N ARG A 215 -7.93 -22.30 14.92
CA ARG A 215 -6.79 -22.07 15.81
C ARG A 215 -6.71 -23.17 16.86
N THR A 216 -5.53 -23.71 17.05
CA THR A 216 -5.18 -24.57 18.18
C THR A 216 -3.98 -23.98 18.90
N VAL A 217 -3.77 -24.39 20.15
CA VAL A 217 -2.61 -23.96 20.95
C VAL A 217 -1.82 -25.19 21.35
N SER A 218 -0.51 -25.16 21.14
CA SER A 218 0.40 -26.20 21.58
C SER A 218 1.68 -25.57 22.12
N HIS A 219 2.11 -25.99 23.31
CA HIS A 219 3.30 -25.44 23.98
C HIS A 219 3.28 -23.90 24.08
N GLY A 220 2.11 -23.32 24.36
CA GLY A 220 1.92 -21.87 24.46
C GLY A 220 1.98 -21.10 23.13
N ARG A 221 2.03 -21.81 21.99
CA ARG A 221 2.12 -21.21 20.65
C ARG A 221 0.88 -21.52 19.84
N ASN A 222 0.46 -20.55 19.02
CA ASN A 222 -0.64 -20.72 18.10
C ASN A 222 -0.23 -21.61 16.92
N LEU A 223 -1.11 -22.54 16.58
CA LEU A 223 -1.07 -23.33 15.36
C LEU A 223 -2.40 -23.14 14.63
N TYR A 224 -2.31 -22.60 13.43
CA TYR A 224 -3.45 -22.41 12.55
C TYR A 224 -3.55 -23.61 11.62
N CYS A 225 -4.69 -24.26 11.63
CA CYS A 225 -5.01 -25.38 10.77
C CYS A 225 -5.99 -24.90 9.71
N HIS A 226 -5.69 -25.22 8.46
CA HIS A 226 -6.45 -24.80 7.29
C HIS A 226 -7.01 -26.02 6.56
N ALA A 227 -8.20 -25.91 6.02
CA ALA A 227 -8.76 -26.88 5.10
C ALA A 227 -9.34 -26.14 3.90
N TYR A 228 -8.73 -26.32 2.73
CA TYR A 228 -9.19 -25.74 1.49
C TYR A 228 -10.01 -26.77 0.71
N ARG A 229 -11.31 -26.52 0.55
CA ARG A 229 -12.18 -27.23 -0.39
C ARG A 229 -12.06 -26.54 -1.75
N ASN A 230 -11.88 -27.31 -2.82
CA ASN A 230 -11.56 -26.77 -4.15
C ASN A 230 -12.76 -26.59 -5.10
N GLY A 231 -13.99 -26.89 -4.66
CA GLY A 231 -15.18 -26.86 -5.51
C GLY A 231 -15.46 -28.16 -6.29
N THR A 232 -14.47 -29.02 -6.49
CA THR A 232 -14.56 -30.21 -7.35
C THR A 232 -14.51 -31.53 -6.56
N GLY A 233 -14.80 -31.50 -5.25
CA GLY A 233 -14.77 -32.68 -4.39
C GLY A 233 -13.42 -32.96 -3.70
N GLY A 234 -12.42 -32.10 -3.89
CA GLY A 234 -11.10 -32.16 -3.25
C GLY A 234 -11.02 -31.27 -2.01
N ILE A 235 -10.36 -31.77 -0.95
CA ILE A 235 -10.01 -31.00 0.25
C ILE A 235 -8.53 -31.18 0.55
N THR A 236 -7.81 -30.05 0.67
CA THR A 236 -6.40 -29.99 1.08
C THR A 236 -6.31 -29.46 2.50
N LEU A 237 -5.58 -30.16 3.37
CA LEU A 237 -5.30 -29.68 4.72
C LEU A 237 -3.93 -29.04 4.77
N GLY A 238 -3.82 -27.93 5.49
CA GLY A 238 -2.57 -27.23 5.73
C GLY A 238 -2.44 -26.74 7.17
N ILE A 239 -1.23 -26.36 7.56
CA ILE A 239 -0.95 -25.74 8.84
C ILE A 239 0.05 -24.59 8.70
N SER A 240 -0.02 -23.65 9.63
CA SER A 240 0.96 -22.57 9.77
C SER A 240 1.04 -22.10 11.23
N THR A 241 2.20 -21.61 11.65
CA THR A 241 2.32 -20.83 12.91
C THR A 241 2.34 -19.32 12.65
N GLU A 242 2.48 -18.90 11.39
CA GLU A 242 2.65 -17.50 11.02
C GLU A 242 1.39 -16.93 10.35
N HIS A 243 0.70 -17.73 9.51
CA HIS A 243 -0.47 -17.31 8.76
C HIS A 243 -1.74 -17.66 9.54
N GLY A 244 -2.33 -16.65 10.18
CA GLY A 244 -3.43 -16.76 11.13
C GLY A 244 -4.82 -17.08 10.56
N GLU A 245 -5.85 -16.64 11.30
CA GLU A 245 -7.29 -16.90 11.02
C GLU A 245 -7.81 -16.31 9.70
N LYS A 246 -7.09 -15.35 9.10
CA LYS A 246 -7.47 -14.73 7.82
C LYS A 246 -6.38 -14.94 6.76
N PRO A 247 -6.23 -16.13 6.19
CA PRO A 247 -5.46 -16.28 4.97
C PRO A 247 -6.20 -15.51 3.86
N GLU A 248 -5.54 -14.50 3.29
CA GLU A 248 -6.04 -13.79 2.10
C GLU A 248 -5.89 -14.72 0.89
N TRP A 249 -6.82 -15.67 0.74
CA TRP A 249 -6.88 -16.50 -0.46
C TRP A 249 -7.83 -15.84 -1.44
N GLU A 250 -7.32 -15.50 -2.61
CA GLU A 250 -8.13 -14.99 -3.70
C GLU A 250 -9.20 -16.03 -4.10
N LEU A 251 -10.41 -15.55 -4.44
CA LEU A 251 -11.53 -16.39 -4.89
C LEU A 251 -12.02 -17.42 -3.86
N VAL A 252 -11.88 -17.09 -2.57
CA VAL A 252 -12.43 -17.86 -1.47
C VAL A 252 -13.33 -16.97 -0.63
N LEU A 253 -14.59 -17.38 -0.48
CA LEU A 253 -15.57 -16.68 0.33
C LEU A 253 -15.08 -16.48 1.77
N ALA A 254 -15.12 -15.24 2.25
CA ALA A 254 -14.83 -14.89 3.64
C ALA A 254 -15.69 -15.69 4.63
N HIS A 255 -16.96 -15.94 4.30
CA HIS A 255 -17.86 -16.79 5.07
C HIS A 255 -18.49 -17.89 4.20
N PRO A 256 -18.31 -19.18 4.53
CA PRO A 256 -18.87 -20.29 3.75
C PRO A 256 -20.39 -20.24 3.58
N ARG A 257 -21.10 -19.67 4.54
CA ARG A 257 -22.57 -19.51 4.52
C ARG A 257 -23.05 -18.56 3.42
N ASP A 258 -22.18 -17.66 2.98
CA ASP A 258 -22.48 -16.67 1.95
C ASP A 258 -22.49 -17.30 0.56
N LEU A 259 -22.13 -18.58 0.43
CA LEU A 259 -22.20 -19.29 -0.85
C LEU A 259 -23.56 -19.18 -1.52
N LEU A 260 -24.64 -19.37 -0.75
CA LEU A 260 -25.99 -19.37 -1.32
C LEU A 260 -26.34 -18.05 -2.03
N TRP A 261 -25.56 -17.00 -1.77
CA TRP A 261 -25.62 -15.74 -2.50
C TRP A 261 -25.10 -15.86 -3.94
N TYR A 262 -23.93 -16.49 -4.12
CA TYR A 262 -23.21 -16.52 -5.38
C TYR A 262 -23.55 -17.76 -6.22
N ASP A 263 -23.85 -18.86 -5.56
CA ASP A 263 -24.26 -20.13 -6.17
C ASP A 263 -25.46 -20.67 -5.37
N PRO A 264 -26.65 -20.05 -5.54
CA PRO A 264 -27.88 -20.61 -5.04
C PRO A 264 -28.10 -21.96 -5.74
N GLY A 265 -27.81 -23.06 -5.05
CA GLY A 265 -27.95 -24.40 -5.60
C GLY A 265 -29.36 -24.66 -6.15
N PRO A 266 -29.57 -25.73 -6.92
CA PRO A 266 -30.85 -26.00 -7.57
C PRO A 266 -32.03 -25.95 -6.57
N GLY A 267 -32.99 -25.07 -6.81
CA GLY A 267 -34.18 -24.90 -5.96
C GLY A 267 -33.97 -24.05 -4.69
N THR A 268 -32.78 -23.51 -4.45
CA THR A 268 -32.55 -22.52 -3.39
C THR A 268 -32.63 -21.13 -4.02
N VAL A 269 -33.53 -20.27 -3.54
CA VAL A 269 -33.55 -18.84 -3.93
C VAL A 269 -33.39 -18.06 -2.64
N VAL A 270 -32.30 -17.30 -2.52
CA VAL A 270 -32.20 -16.28 -1.47
C VAL A 270 -33.04 -15.11 -1.93
N SER A 271 -34.06 -14.73 -1.15
CA SER A 271 -34.91 -13.59 -1.50
C SER A 271 -34.07 -12.30 -1.59
N GLU A 272 -34.45 -11.36 -2.46
CA GLU A 272 -33.77 -10.07 -2.53
C GLU A 272 -33.83 -9.32 -1.18
N GLU A 273 -34.91 -9.49 -0.42
CA GLU A 273 -35.02 -8.93 0.92
C GLU A 273 -33.98 -9.53 1.89
N ASP A 274 -33.84 -10.86 1.92
CA ASP A 274 -32.80 -11.54 2.71
C ASP A 274 -31.40 -11.10 2.28
N LYS A 275 -31.23 -10.80 0.98
CA LYS A 275 -29.98 -10.28 0.47
C LYS A 275 -29.67 -8.91 1.07
N LEU A 276 -30.60 -7.98 0.96
CA LEU A 276 -30.47 -6.62 1.51
C LEU A 276 -30.20 -6.65 3.02
N ARG A 277 -30.99 -7.42 3.79
CA ARG A 277 -30.82 -7.52 5.25
C ARG A 277 -29.48 -8.10 5.68
N LYS A 278 -28.87 -8.95 4.86
CA LYS A 278 -27.55 -9.54 5.14
C LYS A 278 -26.40 -8.61 4.78
N CYS A 279 -26.52 -7.88 3.66
CA CYS A 279 -25.40 -7.10 3.14
C CYS A 279 -25.34 -5.67 3.69
N PHE A 280 -26.48 -5.13 4.12
CA PHE A 280 -26.56 -3.83 4.79
C PHE A 280 -26.74 -4.03 6.30
N LEU A 281 -25.68 -3.75 7.07
CA LEU A 281 -25.72 -3.88 8.53
C LEU A 281 -25.98 -2.52 9.17
N ARG A 282 -27.05 -2.42 9.96
CA ARG A 282 -27.42 -1.20 10.68
C ARG A 282 -26.30 -0.76 11.64
N VAL A 283 -25.96 0.51 11.60
CA VAL A 283 -25.08 1.14 12.59
C VAL A 283 -25.93 1.51 13.80
N VAL A 284 -25.75 0.74 14.88
CA VAL A 284 -26.48 0.97 16.13
C VAL A 284 -25.74 2.03 16.95
N GLU A 285 -26.48 3.02 17.45
CA GLU A 285 -26.07 3.94 18.51
C GLU A 285 -25.75 3.08 19.74
N ALA A 286 -24.51 3.09 20.25
CA ALA A 286 -24.00 2.02 21.10
C ALA A 286 -24.98 1.57 22.20
N LEU A 287 -25.15 0.24 22.27
CA LEU A 287 -25.81 -0.52 23.33
C LEU A 287 -25.44 0.02 24.71
N ASP A 288 -26.45 0.15 25.56
CA ASP A 288 -26.29 0.06 27.00
C ASP A 288 -25.39 -1.17 27.28
N PRO A 289 -24.21 -0.99 27.91
CA PRO A 289 -23.27 -2.09 28.16
C PRO A 289 -23.88 -3.26 28.96
N ASP A 290 -25.06 -3.07 29.55
CA ASP A 290 -25.82 -4.07 30.31
C ASP A 290 -26.83 -4.89 29.46
N THR A 291 -26.98 -4.62 28.16
CA THR A 291 -27.80 -5.47 27.28
C THR A 291 -26.99 -6.63 26.69
N ASP A 292 -26.89 -7.71 27.46
CA ASP A 292 -26.41 -9.02 27.01
C ASP A 292 -27.40 -9.63 26.01
N GLY A 293 -27.25 -9.30 24.73
CA GLY A 293 -27.99 -9.97 23.66
C GLY A 293 -27.63 -9.48 22.24
N PRO A 294 -27.36 -10.37 21.27
CA PRO A 294 -27.31 -10.04 19.84
C PRO A 294 -28.73 -9.90 19.23
N GLU A 295 -29.73 -9.51 20.02
CA GLU A 295 -31.11 -9.39 19.57
C GLU A 295 -31.32 -8.02 18.89
N GLU A 296 -31.39 -8.09 17.56
CA GLU A 296 -31.98 -7.14 16.61
C GLU A 296 -31.26 -5.79 16.35
N THR A 297 -30.04 -5.91 15.82
CA THR A 297 -29.42 -4.94 14.87
C THR A 297 -30.10 -4.93 13.48
N ALA A 298 -31.35 -5.36 13.38
CA ALA A 298 -32.05 -5.50 12.09
C ALA A 298 -32.40 -4.11 11.51
N LEU A 299 -32.34 -4.03 10.18
CA LEU A 299 -32.90 -2.89 9.45
C LEU A 299 -34.43 -2.89 9.60
N THR A 300 -35.02 -1.70 9.74
CA THR A 300 -36.48 -1.56 9.71
C THR A 300 -37.00 -1.91 8.32
N ASP A 301 -38.25 -2.38 8.23
CA ASP A 301 -38.86 -2.76 6.95
C ASP A 301 -38.89 -1.60 5.96
N GLN A 302 -39.14 -0.38 6.44
CA GLN A 302 -39.06 0.85 5.63
C GLN A 302 -37.65 1.06 5.04
N PHE A 303 -36.60 0.86 5.83
CA PHE A 303 -35.22 1.00 5.33
C PHE A 303 -34.92 -0.10 4.30
N VAL A 304 -35.33 -1.34 4.56
CA VAL A 304 -35.14 -2.45 3.59
C VAL A 304 -35.89 -2.20 2.28
N GLN A 305 -37.13 -1.68 2.35
CA GLN A 305 -37.90 -1.30 1.17
C GLN A 305 -37.16 -0.23 0.35
N LEU A 306 -36.74 0.87 1.00
CA LEU A 306 -36.01 1.93 0.31
C LEU A 306 -34.67 1.45 -0.28
N LEU A 307 -33.99 0.50 0.38
CA LEU A 307 -32.78 -0.11 -0.17
C LEU A 307 -33.08 -0.94 -1.43
N GLY A 308 -34.24 -1.60 -1.49
CA GLY A 308 -34.70 -2.35 -2.65
C GLY A 308 -35.05 -1.48 -3.85
N ASP A 309 -35.39 -0.21 -3.61
CA ASP A 309 -35.69 0.78 -4.65
C ASP A 309 -34.43 1.42 -5.26
N LEU A 310 -33.25 1.19 -4.68
CA LEU A 310 -32.00 1.73 -5.22
C LEU A 310 -31.62 1.04 -6.54
N PRO A 311 -31.11 1.78 -7.56
CA PRO A 311 -30.71 1.25 -8.85
C PRO A 311 -29.35 0.53 -8.78
N VAL A 312 -29.15 -0.34 -7.78
CA VAL A 312 -27.90 -1.07 -7.56
C VAL A 312 -28.13 -2.56 -7.39
N THR A 313 -27.05 -3.33 -7.54
CA THR A 313 -27.00 -4.75 -7.21
C THR A 313 -25.83 -4.99 -6.27
N ALA A 314 -26.10 -5.55 -5.08
CA ALA A 314 -25.06 -5.93 -4.15
C ALA A 314 -24.23 -7.10 -4.70
N LEU A 315 -22.93 -6.89 -4.85
CA LEU A 315 -21.97 -7.88 -5.36
C LEU A 315 -21.29 -8.65 -4.24
N THR A 316 -21.19 -8.07 -3.04
CA THR A 316 -20.62 -8.73 -1.86
C THR A 316 -21.59 -8.74 -0.70
N THR A 317 -21.36 -9.63 0.27
CA THR A 317 -22.16 -9.73 1.49
C THR A 317 -21.72 -8.77 2.58
N THR A 318 -20.54 -8.19 2.46
CA THR A 318 -20.05 -7.15 3.37
C THR A 318 -18.91 -6.39 2.71
N GLN A 319 -18.46 -5.32 3.35
CA GLN A 319 -17.35 -4.49 2.91
C GLN A 319 -16.00 -5.07 3.36
N GLY A 320 -14.95 -4.77 2.60
CA GLY A 320 -13.57 -5.11 2.99
C GLY A 320 -13.22 -6.60 2.94
N THR A 321 -14.02 -7.43 2.25
CA THR A 321 -13.68 -8.83 2.01
C THR A 321 -12.71 -8.99 0.83
N PRO A 322 -12.00 -10.13 0.72
CA PRO A 322 -11.16 -10.41 -0.44
C PRO A 322 -11.92 -10.34 -1.78
N GLU A 323 -13.20 -10.70 -1.78
CA GLU A 323 -14.04 -10.61 -2.98
C GLU A 323 -14.23 -9.16 -3.43
N CYS A 324 -14.38 -8.21 -2.49
CA CYS A 324 -14.45 -6.78 -2.83
C CYS A 324 -13.22 -6.35 -3.64
N PHE A 325 -12.02 -6.77 -3.23
CA PHE A 325 -10.79 -6.36 -3.92
C PHE A 325 -10.74 -6.88 -5.35
N LEU A 326 -11.05 -8.17 -5.56
CA LEU A 326 -11.05 -8.78 -6.89
C LEU A 326 -12.08 -8.14 -7.81
N LEU A 327 -13.28 -7.91 -7.31
CA LEU A 327 -14.35 -7.28 -8.08
C LEU A 327 -14.06 -5.80 -8.38
N ARG A 328 -13.28 -5.10 -7.54
CA ARG A 328 -12.89 -3.71 -7.79
C ARG A 328 -11.79 -3.55 -8.85
N ARG A 329 -10.91 -4.56 -9.03
CA ARG A 329 -9.71 -4.47 -9.91
C ARG A 329 -10.04 -4.14 -11.37
N PHE A 330 -11.21 -4.53 -11.85
CA PHE A 330 -11.61 -4.39 -13.25
C PHE A 330 -12.86 -3.53 -13.42
N SER A 331 -13.10 -2.59 -12.50
CA SER A 331 -14.26 -1.71 -12.52
C SER A 331 -13.88 -0.27 -12.20
N LEU A 332 -14.67 0.67 -12.69
CA LEU A 332 -14.62 2.07 -12.31
C LEU A 332 -15.30 2.23 -10.94
N THR A 333 -14.47 2.33 -9.90
CA THR A 333 -14.85 2.67 -8.53
C THR A 333 -14.48 4.10 -8.19
N SER A 334 -15.04 4.66 -7.11
CA SER A 334 -14.73 6.00 -6.64
C SER A 334 -13.21 6.26 -6.55
N SER A 335 -12.45 5.28 -6.07
CA SER A 335 -10.98 5.32 -5.98
C SER A 335 -10.22 5.20 -7.31
N THR A 336 -10.79 4.54 -8.31
CA THR A 336 -10.15 4.38 -9.63
C THR A 336 -10.50 5.50 -10.57
N THR A 337 -11.73 6.00 -10.46
CA THR A 337 -12.27 7.06 -11.30
C THR A 337 -11.56 8.38 -11.06
N ASP A 338 -11.22 8.74 -9.82
CA ASP A 338 -10.40 9.94 -9.53
C ASP A 338 -9.09 9.95 -10.33
N LYS A 339 -8.38 8.82 -10.34
CA LYS A 339 -7.14 8.66 -11.13
C LYS A 339 -7.39 8.64 -12.64
N ALA A 340 -8.52 8.09 -13.08
CA ALA A 340 -8.89 8.07 -14.49
C ALA A 340 -9.23 9.50 -14.99
N ILE A 341 -10.04 10.24 -14.24
CA ILE A 341 -10.38 11.65 -14.50
C ILE A 341 -9.12 12.52 -14.53
N ALA A 342 -8.18 12.31 -13.59
CA ALA A 342 -6.92 13.03 -13.59
C ALA A 342 -6.08 12.79 -14.86
N VAL A 343 -6.25 11.64 -15.53
CA VAL A 343 -5.57 11.30 -16.79
C VAL A 343 -6.31 11.89 -17.99
N CYS A 344 -7.64 11.92 -17.99
CA CYS A 344 -8.43 12.59 -19.02
C CYS A 344 -8.09 14.09 -19.14
N LYS A 345 -7.61 14.71 -18.05
CA LYS A 345 -7.12 16.10 -18.08
C LYS A 345 -5.86 16.22 -18.96
N GLY A 346 -5.96 16.98 -20.05
CA GLY A 346 -4.89 17.13 -21.05
C GLY A 346 -4.85 16.00 -22.09
N ASN A 347 -5.92 15.21 -22.14
CA ASN A 347 -6.12 14.04 -23.00
C ASN A 347 -7.62 13.97 -23.36
N GLU A 348 -8.25 15.15 -23.52
CA GLU A 348 -9.70 15.30 -23.71
C GLU A 348 -10.20 14.63 -25.00
N GLU A 349 -9.31 14.44 -25.97
CA GLU A 349 -9.58 13.78 -27.25
C GLU A 349 -10.03 12.31 -27.13
N PHE A 350 -9.86 11.66 -25.97
CA PHE A 350 -10.38 10.30 -25.73
C PHE A 350 -11.86 10.25 -25.37
N LEU A 351 -12.46 11.39 -25.08
CA LEU A 351 -13.85 11.47 -24.66
C LEU A 351 -14.71 11.81 -25.87
N ASN A 352 -15.72 10.99 -26.13
CA ASN A 352 -16.65 11.21 -27.24
C ASN A 352 -17.64 12.34 -26.94
N HIS A 353 -17.74 12.75 -25.67
CA HIS A 353 -18.72 13.71 -25.19
C HIS A 353 -18.03 14.89 -24.48
N PRO A 354 -17.46 15.84 -25.25
CA PRO A 354 -16.70 16.96 -24.70
C PRO A 354 -17.54 17.88 -23.79
N ASP A 355 -18.84 18.04 -24.05
CA ASP A 355 -19.73 18.86 -23.21
C ASP A 355 -19.91 18.27 -21.81
N SER A 356 -20.13 16.95 -21.72
CA SER A 356 -20.19 16.23 -20.45
C SER A 356 -18.88 16.35 -19.68
N TRP A 357 -17.74 16.24 -20.39
CA TRP A 357 -16.43 16.42 -19.79
C TRP A 357 -16.20 17.85 -19.29
N ASN A 358 -16.50 18.86 -20.09
CA ASN A 358 -16.35 20.26 -19.73
C ASN A 358 -17.15 20.58 -18.47
N ARG A 359 -18.36 20.03 -18.35
CA ARG A 359 -19.17 20.18 -17.14
C ARG A 359 -18.50 19.56 -15.90
N ILE A 360 -17.99 18.33 -16.00
CA ILE A 360 -17.24 17.71 -14.89
C ILE A 360 -15.96 18.50 -14.57
N LYS A 361 -15.27 18.97 -15.60
CA LYS A 361 -14.07 19.80 -15.48
C LYS A 361 -14.40 21.10 -14.77
N GLU A 362 -15.47 21.80 -15.13
CA GLU A 362 -15.91 23.04 -14.48
C GLU A 362 -16.23 22.82 -13.01
N THR A 363 -17.03 21.80 -12.68
CA THR A 363 -17.33 21.38 -11.30
C THR A 363 -16.07 21.13 -10.48
N LEU A 364 -15.03 20.53 -11.08
CA LEU A 364 -13.77 20.21 -10.41
C LEU A 364 -12.68 21.30 -10.57
N SER A 365 -12.85 22.26 -11.47
CA SER A 365 -11.81 23.18 -11.96
C SER A 365 -11.30 24.11 -10.88
N ALA A 366 -12.18 24.59 -10.02
CA ALA A 366 -11.82 25.44 -8.88
C ALA A 366 -10.99 24.68 -7.82
N ILE A 367 -10.94 23.34 -7.87
CA ILE A 367 -10.03 22.54 -7.03
C ILE A 367 -8.63 22.44 -7.67
N PHE A 368 -8.56 22.50 -8.99
CA PHE A 368 -7.31 22.36 -9.75
C PHE A 368 -6.47 23.64 -9.84
N VAL A 369 -7.09 24.80 -9.65
CA VAL A 369 -6.38 26.08 -9.53
C VAL A 369 -5.87 26.16 -8.08
N GLN A 370 -4.56 26.08 -7.87
CA GLN A 370 -4.02 26.38 -6.55
C GLN A 370 -4.46 27.81 -6.20
N PRO A 371 -5.09 28.04 -5.03
CA PRO A 371 -5.49 29.38 -4.65
C PRO A 371 -4.24 30.26 -4.66
N GLU A 372 -4.30 31.38 -5.40
CA GLU A 372 -3.34 32.46 -5.18
C GLU A 372 -3.38 32.81 -3.67
N PRO A 373 -2.23 33.03 -3.03
CA PRO A 373 -2.22 33.37 -1.62
C PRO A 373 -3.08 34.63 -1.41
N GLU A 374 -4.15 34.51 -0.62
CA GLU A 374 -4.90 35.68 -0.19
C GLU A 374 -3.92 36.67 0.44
N PRO A 375 -3.96 37.96 0.07
CA PRO A 375 -3.12 38.97 0.70
C PRO A 375 -3.39 38.91 2.22
N GLU A 376 -2.31 38.84 3.00
CA GLU A 376 -2.45 38.84 4.46
C GLU A 376 -3.32 40.02 4.88
N PRO A 377 -4.31 39.82 5.77
CA PRO A 377 -5.11 40.94 6.25
C PRO A 377 -4.18 41.98 6.84
N GLU A 378 -4.30 43.22 6.37
CA GLU A 378 -3.50 44.33 6.88
C GLU A 378 -3.54 44.32 8.42
N PRO A 379 -2.39 44.44 9.09
CA PRO A 379 -2.37 44.52 10.53
C PRO A 379 -3.32 45.64 10.96
N PRO A 380 -4.14 45.42 12.01
CA PRO A 380 -5.09 46.43 12.45
C PRO A 380 -4.33 47.74 12.67
N ILE A 381 -4.76 48.78 11.94
CA ILE A 381 -4.22 50.13 12.08
C ILE A 381 -4.26 50.44 13.57
N GLU A 382 -3.06 50.53 14.15
CA GLU A 382 -2.88 50.92 15.55
C GLU A 382 -3.43 52.35 15.64
N LEU A 383 -4.65 52.49 16.17
CA LEU A 383 -5.25 53.77 16.47
C LEU A 383 -4.31 54.48 17.44
N GLN A 384 -3.50 55.40 16.92
CA GLN A 384 -2.69 56.27 17.77
C GLN A 384 -3.63 56.97 18.76
N PRO A 385 -3.25 57.05 20.05
CA PRO A 385 -4.02 57.81 21.01
C PRO A 385 -4.10 59.28 20.56
N PRO A 386 -5.22 59.97 20.81
CA PRO A 386 -5.47 61.30 20.29
C PRO A 386 -4.38 62.26 20.78
N PRO A 387 -3.88 63.17 19.91
CA PRO A 387 -2.86 64.11 20.31
C PRO A 387 -3.43 65.13 21.29
N HIS A 388 -2.58 65.50 22.25
CA HIS A 388 -2.85 66.57 23.19
C HIS A 388 -3.12 67.89 22.46
N VAL A 389 -4.20 68.56 22.89
CA VAL A 389 -4.58 69.91 22.49
C VAL A 389 -3.46 70.91 22.83
N GLY A 390 -3.00 71.66 21.83
CA GLY A 390 -2.08 72.77 21.97
C GLY A 390 -2.08 73.66 20.72
N ASP A 391 -2.75 74.80 20.85
CA ASP A 391 -2.88 75.99 19.99
C ASP A 391 -1.86 76.22 18.86
N ASN A 392 -2.37 76.41 17.62
CA ASN A 392 -2.34 77.70 16.86
C ASN A 392 -2.53 77.52 15.34
N ALA A 393 -3.58 78.18 14.81
CA ALA A 393 -3.67 79.03 13.60
C ALA A 393 -3.23 78.54 12.18
N PRO A 394 -3.81 79.10 11.09
CA PRO A 394 -4.14 78.39 9.85
C PRO A 394 -3.35 78.85 8.60
N ALA A 395 -3.40 78.02 7.54
CA ALA A 395 -3.16 78.28 6.10
C ALA A 395 -2.66 76.95 5.47
N GLU A 396 -2.92 76.50 4.25
CA GLU A 396 -3.50 77.07 3.03
C GLU A 396 -3.83 75.87 2.08
N GLU A 397 -4.81 76.13 1.21
CA GLU A 397 -5.19 75.58 -0.11
C GLU A 397 -4.39 74.43 -0.80
N GLU A 398 -5.14 73.39 -1.23
CA GLU A 398 -5.36 72.87 -2.62
C GLU A 398 -4.35 73.14 -3.77
N PRO A 399 -4.42 72.46 -4.96
CA PRO A 399 -4.97 71.14 -5.30
C PRO A 399 -4.14 70.33 -6.35
N ALA A 400 -4.72 69.16 -6.68
CA ALA A 400 -4.67 68.32 -7.87
C ALA A 400 -3.98 68.76 -9.18
N THR A 401 -3.45 67.75 -9.89
CA THR A 401 -3.52 67.51 -11.36
C THR A 401 -3.25 66.01 -11.55
N GLU A 402 -4.19 65.13 -11.94
CA GLU A 402 -4.91 64.96 -13.22
C GLU A 402 -4.05 64.84 -14.48
N ALA A 403 -4.49 63.91 -15.34
CA ALA A 403 -4.23 63.73 -16.77
C ALA A 403 -2.93 63.01 -17.18
N GLU A 404 -2.87 62.15 -18.20
CA GLU A 404 -3.88 61.58 -19.09
C GLU A 404 -3.24 60.42 -19.89
N THR A 405 -4.10 59.48 -20.25
CA THR A 405 -4.16 58.68 -21.50
C THR A 405 -3.04 58.77 -22.52
N GLU A 406 -2.65 57.62 -23.10
CA GLU A 406 -3.12 57.25 -24.45
C GLU A 406 -2.74 55.82 -24.85
N ALA A 407 -3.72 55.16 -25.46
CA ALA A 407 -3.59 53.89 -26.17
C ALA A 407 -3.19 54.15 -27.62
N ASN A 408 -2.45 53.24 -28.25
CA ASN A 408 -2.89 52.73 -29.55
C ASN A 408 -2.24 51.40 -29.95
N THR A 409 -3.04 50.74 -30.77
CA THR A 409 -3.10 49.36 -31.24
C THR A 409 -2.30 49.11 -32.54
N GLU A 410 -2.37 47.84 -32.98
CA GLU A 410 -2.03 47.26 -34.30
C GLU A 410 -0.61 46.70 -34.45
N ALA A 411 -0.33 45.60 -35.16
CA ALA A 411 -1.06 44.40 -35.58
C ALA A 411 0.00 43.44 -36.20
N GLU A 412 -0.25 42.14 -36.09
CA GLU A 412 0.20 40.98 -36.90
C GLU A 412 1.44 41.03 -37.82
N THR A 413 2.31 40.02 -37.67
CA THR A 413 2.63 39.10 -38.80
C THR A 413 3.30 37.82 -38.30
N GLU A 414 2.78 36.69 -38.78
CA GLU A 414 3.34 35.35 -38.65
C GLU A 414 4.66 35.21 -39.43
N ALA A 415 5.63 34.49 -38.86
CA ALA A 415 6.66 33.82 -39.62
C ALA A 415 7.10 32.56 -38.86
N GLU A 416 6.72 31.40 -39.40
CA GLU A 416 7.28 30.10 -39.06
C GLU A 416 8.80 30.08 -39.30
N GLY A 417 9.53 29.49 -38.37
CA GLY A 417 10.96 29.23 -38.51
C GLY A 417 11.43 28.22 -37.47
N GLU A 418 11.58 26.97 -37.90
CA GLU A 418 12.30 25.92 -37.19
C GLU A 418 13.65 26.43 -36.68
N VAL A 419 13.88 26.41 -35.37
CA VAL A 419 15.23 26.43 -34.81
C VAL A 419 15.47 25.11 -34.10
N ALA A 420 16.24 24.29 -34.81
CA ALA A 420 16.82 23.07 -34.34
C ALA A 420 17.66 23.27 -33.07
N ALA A 421 17.71 22.19 -32.28
CA ALA A 421 18.57 22.00 -31.14
C ALA A 421 20.02 22.47 -31.39
N ASN A 422 20.47 23.45 -30.62
CA ASN A 422 21.82 23.54 -30.07
C ASN A 422 21.91 24.81 -29.22
N ASP A 423 21.94 24.65 -27.89
CA ASP A 423 22.71 25.52 -27.00
C ASP A 423 22.80 24.85 -25.62
N ALA A 424 23.57 23.76 -25.56
CA ALA A 424 24.18 23.33 -24.32
C ALA A 424 25.47 24.14 -24.15
N VAL A 425 25.36 25.40 -23.74
CA VAL A 425 26.51 26.15 -23.21
C VAL A 425 26.99 25.37 -22.00
N THR A 426 28.13 24.70 -22.13
CA THR A 426 28.64 23.82 -21.08
C THR A 426 29.04 24.69 -19.88
N LEU A 427 28.67 24.28 -18.66
CA LEU A 427 28.95 24.95 -17.37
C LEU A 427 30.38 25.52 -17.23
N GLN A 428 31.33 24.88 -17.92
CA GLN A 428 32.75 25.28 -17.95
C GLN A 428 32.98 26.60 -18.71
N ASN A 429 32.19 26.91 -19.74
CA ASN A 429 32.26 28.18 -20.47
C ASN A 429 31.67 29.33 -19.64
N LEU A 430 30.58 29.08 -18.89
CA LEU A 430 29.95 30.02 -17.97
C LEU A 430 30.83 30.36 -16.74
N LEU A 431 31.64 29.41 -16.29
CA LEU A 431 32.58 29.59 -15.17
C LEU A 431 33.92 30.23 -15.61
N SER A 432 34.28 30.16 -16.89
CA SER A 432 35.55 30.68 -17.42
C SER A 432 35.46 32.14 -17.86
N ASP A 433 34.26 32.63 -18.17
CA ASP A 433 34.06 33.96 -18.76
C ASP A 433 33.80 35.03 -17.68
N ARG A 434 34.89 35.66 -17.24
CA ARG A 434 34.90 36.77 -16.27
C ARG A 434 34.06 37.97 -16.75
N THR A 435 33.79 38.08 -18.06
CA THR A 435 33.03 39.18 -18.67
C THR A 435 31.52 39.00 -18.53
N LEU A 436 30.99 37.78 -18.45
CA LEU A 436 29.55 37.55 -18.36
C LEU A 436 29.01 37.86 -16.95
N VAL A 437 29.74 37.46 -15.90
CA VAL A 437 29.35 37.72 -14.51
C VAL A 437 29.44 39.22 -14.17
N THR A 438 30.41 39.93 -14.74
CA THR A 438 30.52 41.39 -14.58
C THR A 438 29.46 42.14 -15.39
N LYS A 439 29.10 41.67 -16.60
CA LYS A 439 27.98 42.24 -17.38
C LYS A 439 26.61 42.05 -16.71
N VAL A 440 26.39 40.93 -16.02
CA VAL A 440 25.17 40.69 -15.24
C VAL A 440 25.04 41.66 -14.06
N ILE A 441 26.16 42.20 -13.55
CA ILE A 441 26.19 43.13 -12.42
C ILE A 441 26.19 44.60 -12.89
N ASP A 442 26.80 44.91 -14.04
CA ASP A 442 26.99 46.30 -14.51
C ASP A 442 25.99 46.77 -15.61
N GLU A 443 25.29 45.90 -16.35
CA GLU A 443 24.47 46.31 -17.53
C GLU A 443 22.92 46.34 -17.30
N GLU A 444 22.40 46.44 -16.08
CA GLU A 444 20.93 46.51 -15.79
C GLU A 444 20.06 45.39 -16.42
N LYS A 445 20.65 44.31 -16.94
CA LYS A 445 19.88 43.16 -17.42
C LYS A 445 19.35 42.37 -16.23
N LEU A 446 18.06 42.52 -15.97
CA LEU A 446 17.29 41.75 -15.00
C LEU A 446 17.41 40.25 -15.30
N VAL A 447 18.25 39.53 -14.53
CA VAL A 447 18.23 38.07 -14.51
C VAL A 447 16.86 37.64 -13.98
N THR A 448 16.13 36.87 -14.76
CA THR A 448 14.80 36.42 -14.36
C THR A 448 14.90 35.39 -13.25
N LEU A 449 13.84 35.28 -12.45
CA LEU A 449 13.78 34.31 -11.36
C LEU A 449 13.86 32.85 -11.87
N VAL A 450 13.44 32.61 -13.11
CA VAL A 450 13.53 31.32 -13.80
C VAL A 450 15.00 30.95 -14.07
N GLU A 451 15.81 31.89 -14.53
CA GLU A 451 17.24 31.69 -14.78
C GLU A 451 18.00 31.43 -13.48
N ILE A 452 17.74 32.20 -12.42
CA ILE A 452 18.32 31.98 -11.09
C ILE A 452 18.01 30.56 -10.60
N ARG A 453 16.74 30.13 -10.72
CA ARG A 453 16.32 28.78 -10.33
C ARG A 453 16.99 27.69 -11.16
N SER A 454 17.17 27.90 -12.46
CA SER A 454 17.89 26.98 -13.34
C SER A 454 19.34 26.80 -12.86
N ILE A 455 20.07 27.91 -12.68
CA ILE A 455 21.47 27.90 -12.22
C ILE A 455 21.60 27.24 -10.84
N LEU A 456 20.73 27.60 -9.89
CA LEU A 456 20.73 27.00 -8.56
C LEU A 456 20.48 25.48 -8.61
N THR A 457 19.59 25.01 -9.50
CA THR A 457 19.30 23.58 -9.68
C THR A 457 20.52 22.83 -10.22
N GLU A 458 21.20 23.39 -11.22
CA GLU A 458 22.44 22.83 -11.78
C GLU A 458 23.56 22.77 -10.74
N LEU A 459 23.64 23.78 -9.86
CA LEU A 459 24.58 23.80 -8.73
C LEU A 459 24.20 22.84 -7.58
N GLY A 460 23.11 22.08 -7.73
CA GLY A 460 22.64 21.10 -6.75
C GLY A 460 21.88 21.71 -5.57
N HIS A 461 21.42 22.95 -5.69
CA HIS A 461 20.52 23.55 -4.71
C HIS A 461 19.13 22.93 -4.82
N THR A 462 18.56 22.54 -3.68
CA THR A 462 17.18 22.03 -3.65
C THR A 462 16.23 23.21 -3.57
N LEU A 463 15.65 23.60 -4.71
CA LEU A 463 14.61 24.63 -4.77
C LEU A 463 13.39 24.22 -3.94
N SER A 464 12.80 25.18 -3.23
CA SER A 464 11.61 24.93 -2.42
C SER A 464 10.32 25.19 -3.21
N LYS A 465 9.27 24.40 -2.98
CA LYS A 465 8.04 24.38 -3.80
C LYS A 465 6.98 25.45 -3.45
N ALA A 466 7.33 26.65 -2.94
CA ALA A 466 6.32 27.65 -2.50
C ALA A 466 6.69 29.09 -2.91
N SER A 467 5.67 29.91 -3.20
CA SER A 467 5.74 31.27 -3.78
C SER A 467 6.47 32.31 -2.92
N ASP A 468 6.38 32.27 -1.59
CA ASP A 468 6.98 33.30 -0.71
C ASP A 468 8.52 33.20 -0.57
N LYS A 469 9.17 32.35 -1.36
CA LYS A 469 10.60 32.03 -1.24
C LYS A 469 11.47 32.49 -2.39
N ASP A 470 10.90 33.26 -3.31
CA ASP A 470 11.63 33.92 -4.39
C ASP A 470 12.78 34.80 -3.86
N ARG A 471 12.52 35.55 -2.78
CA ARG A 471 13.56 36.32 -2.07
C ARG A 471 14.66 35.46 -1.45
N LYS A 472 14.36 34.21 -1.06
CA LYS A 472 15.34 33.34 -0.42
C LYS A 472 16.27 32.69 -1.43
N ASP A 473 15.73 32.30 -2.58
CA ASP A 473 16.52 31.76 -3.69
C ASP A 473 17.41 32.86 -4.27
N VAL A 474 16.87 34.08 -4.46
CA VAL A 474 17.64 35.27 -4.85
C VAL A 474 18.74 35.59 -3.84
N LYS A 475 18.43 35.72 -2.53
CA LYS A 475 19.46 35.95 -1.50
C LYS A 475 20.52 34.86 -1.44
N SER A 476 20.15 33.61 -1.68
CA SER A 476 21.09 32.49 -1.70
C SER A 476 22.00 32.54 -2.92
N PHE A 477 21.49 33.03 -4.04
CA PHE A 477 22.24 33.28 -5.27
C PHE A 477 23.17 34.50 -5.13
N GLU A 478 22.69 35.62 -4.57
CA GLU A 478 23.51 36.80 -4.22
C GLU A 478 24.66 36.40 -3.28
N SER A 479 24.35 35.67 -2.21
CA SER A 479 25.37 35.18 -1.29
C SER A 479 26.37 34.24 -1.98
N TRP A 480 25.95 33.50 -3.02
CA TRP A 480 26.84 32.66 -3.81
C TRP A 480 27.74 33.48 -4.74
N LEU A 481 27.23 34.58 -5.30
CA LEU A 481 28.00 35.49 -6.15
C LEU A 481 29.16 36.13 -5.38
N GLU A 482 28.93 36.52 -4.12
CA GLU A 482 29.89 37.16 -3.22
C GLU A 482 30.98 36.22 -2.68
N VAL A 483 30.78 34.91 -2.77
CA VAL A 483 31.72 33.91 -2.24
C VAL A 483 32.96 33.80 -3.13
N ALA A 484 34.13 33.65 -2.50
CA ALA A 484 35.41 33.44 -3.18
C ALA A 484 35.29 32.33 -4.25
N HIS A 485 35.85 32.55 -5.44
CA HIS A 485 35.68 31.68 -6.61
C HIS A 485 35.93 30.19 -6.31
N GLN A 486 36.99 29.90 -5.55
CA GLN A 486 37.37 28.55 -5.12
C GLN A 486 36.33 27.83 -4.22
N LEU A 487 35.42 28.57 -3.58
CA LEU A 487 34.36 28.03 -2.73
C LEU A 487 33.02 27.88 -3.44
N LYS A 488 32.83 28.53 -4.60
CA LYS A 488 31.56 28.50 -5.35
C LYS A 488 31.07 27.07 -5.67
N PRO A 489 31.93 26.09 -6.02
CA PRO A 489 31.49 24.70 -6.25
C PRO A 489 30.92 23.99 -5.01
N TYR A 490 31.21 24.49 -3.81
CA TYR A 490 30.87 23.86 -2.53
C TYR A 490 29.71 24.55 -1.81
N TRP A 491 29.32 25.75 -2.26
CA TRP A 491 28.34 26.58 -1.57
C TRP A 491 26.94 25.98 -1.48
N PHE A 492 26.54 25.04 -2.33
CA PHE A 492 25.23 24.39 -2.21
C PHE A 492 25.30 22.94 -1.72
N LYS A 493 26.50 22.40 -1.46
CA LYS A 493 26.72 21.03 -1.00
C LYS A 493 26.23 20.79 0.43
N LYS A 494 25.65 19.61 0.70
CA LYS A 494 25.15 19.23 2.03
C LYS A 494 26.31 19.17 3.03
N VAL A 495 26.02 19.34 4.33
CA VAL A 495 27.06 19.30 5.39
C VAL A 495 27.86 17.98 5.33
N SER A 496 27.21 16.84 5.09
CA SER A 496 27.90 15.55 4.95
C SER A 496 28.89 15.51 3.78
N GLU A 497 28.56 16.17 2.67
CA GLU A 497 29.43 16.27 1.49
C GLU A 497 30.60 17.22 1.76
N LEU A 498 30.33 18.35 2.42
CA LEU A 498 31.36 19.29 2.85
C LEU A 498 32.34 18.65 3.84
N VAL A 499 31.86 17.84 4.78
CA VAL A 499 32.71 17.10 5.73
C VAL A 499 33.58 16.09 4.99
N ALA A 500 33.04 15.38 3.98
CA ALA A 500 33.83 14.47 3.15
C ALA A 500 34.89 15.21 2.31
N ILE A 501 34.59 16.42 1.83
CA ILE A 501 35.54 17.28 1.14
C ILE A 501 36.64 17.75 2.10
N ALA A 502 36.27 18.26 3.28
CA ALA A 502 37.19 18.68 4.31
C ALA A 502 38.15 17.55 4.72
N GLY A 503 37.63 16.32 4.90
CA GLY A 503 38.47 15.15 5.19
C GLY A 503 39.45 14.80 4.07
N ARG A 504 39.07 14.95 2.80
CA ARG A 504 39.98 14.76 1.65
C ARG A 504 41.07 15.83 1.57
N LEU A 505 40.77 17.04 2.04
CA LEU A 505 41.74 18.13 2.20
C LEU A 505 42.63 17.95 3.43
N GLY A 506 42.46 16.89 4.22
CA GLY A 506 43.21 16.71 5.47
C GLY A 506 42.81 17.70 6.57
N VAL A 507 41.66 18.37 6.45
CA VAL A 507 41.08 19.17 7.52
C VAL A 507 40.50 18.22 8.58
N ASP A 508 40.79 18.47 9.86
CA ASP A 508 40.28 17.64 10.96
C ASP A 508 38.75 17.75 11.07
N VAL A 509 38.07 16.75 10.51
CA VAL A 509 36.61 16.65 10.49
C VAL A 509 35.99 16.48 11.87
N ALA A 510 36.73 15.99 12.87
CA ALA A 510 36.22 15.82 14.22
C ALA A 510 35.97 17.18 14.90
N ALA A 511 36.70 18.22 14.50
CA ALA A 511 36.59 19.57 15.04
C ALA A 511 35.48 20.43 14.38
N LEU A 512 34.98 20.05 13.21
CA LEU A 512 34.12 20.93 12.38
C LEU A 512 32.62 20.92 12.77
N GLY A 513 32.20 20.01 13.64
CA GLY A 513 30.80 19.90 14.08
C GLY A 513 29.81 19.56 12.96
N LYS A 514 28.50 19.82 13.20
CA LYS A 514 27.41 19.50 12.25
C LYS A 514 26.85 20.73 11.51
N ARG A 515 27.51 21.89 11.60
CA ARG A 515 27.04 23.14 10.97
C ARG A 515 27.79 23.39 9.66
N ARG A 516 27.14 24.06 8.72
CA ARG A 516 27.65 24.26 7.35
C ARG A 516 28.78 25.28 7.28
N ASP A 517 28.65 26.38 8.00
CA ASP A 517 29.57 27.52 7.90
C ASP A 517 30.96 27.24 8.48
N PRO A 518 31.10 26.54 9.64
CA PRO A 518 32.42 26.15 10.14
C PRO A 518 33.19 25.24 9.17
N VAL A 519 32.49 24.28 8.54
CA VAL A 519 33.10 23.37 7.56
C VAL A 519 33.53 24.15 6.31
N ARG A 520 32.71 25.09 5.82
CA ARG A 520 33.08 25.96 4.69
C ARG A 520 34.27 26.86 5.00
N LYS A 521 34.28 27.46 6.18
CA LYS A 521 35.36 28.32 6.63
C LYS A 521 36.68 27.55 6.67
N ALA A 522 36.68 26.34 7.24
CA ALA A 522 37.87 25.50 7.30
C ALA A 522 38.34 25.04 5.91
N ILE A 523 37.42 24.69 5.00
CA ILE A 523 37.77 24.40 3.59
C ILE A 523 38.41 25.63 2.93
N ASN A 524 37.85 26.83 3.15
CA ASN A 524 38.38 28.06 2.57
C ASN A 524 39.78 28.40 3.09
N GLU A 525 39.97 28.34 4.41
CA GLU A 525 41.26 28.60 5.05
C GLU A 525 42.31 27.62 4.54
N HIS A 526 41.95 26.35 4.37
CA HIS A 526 42.83 25.35 3.81
C HIS A 526 43.19 25.64 2.34
N LEU A 527 42.22 26.01 1.51
CA LEU A 527 42.45 26.34 0.09
C LEU A 527 43.27 27.63 -0.09
N LEU A 528 43.07 28.63 0.77
CA LEU A 528 43.88 29.85 0.78
C LEU A 528 45.32 29.58 1.19
N ALA A 529 45.53 28.67 2.15
CA ALA A 529 46.86 28.27 2.59
C ALA A 529 47.58 27.36 1.56
N ASN A 530 46.83 26.70 0.68
CA ASN A 530 47.36 25.71 -0.28
C ASN A 530 46.75 25.94 -1.68
N PRO A 531 47.14 27.02 -2.39
CA PRO A 531 46.53 27.41 -3.66
C PRO A 531 46.74 26.38 -4.79
N ASP A 532 47.76 25.53 -4.67
CA ASP A 532 48.07 24.48 -5.65
C ASP A 532 47.21 23.21 -5.50
N VAL A 533 46.40 23.12 -4.43
CA VAL A 533 45.54 21.96 -4.19
C VAL A 533 44.31 22.03 -5.08
N VAL A 534 44.39 21.33 -6.21
CA VAL A 534 43.23 21.08 -7.08
C VAL A 534 42.39 19.97 -6.46
N ILE A 535 41.20 20.31 -5.99
CA ILE A 535 40.22 19.31 -5.55
C ILE A 535 39.57 18.76 -6.82
N ASP A 536 39.90 17.52 -7.17
CA ASP A 536 39.15 16.83 -8.21
C ASP A 536 37.66 16.80 -7.81
N PRO A 537 36.76 17.24 -8.71
CA PRO A 537 35.34 17.08 -8.46
C PRO A 537 35.10 15.60 -8.11
N PRO A 538 34.30 15.29 -7.08
CA PRO A 538 34.00 13.90 -6.78
C PRO A 538 33.55 13.22 -8.06
N PRO A 539 34.01 11.98 -8.36
CA PRO A 539 33.55 11.26 -9.55
C PRO A 539 32.03 11.38 -9.57
N VAL A 540 31.47 11.91 -10.66
CA VAL A 540 30.04 12.15 -10.80
C VAL A 540 29.37 10.86 -10.39
N ALA A 541 28.76 10.86 -9.20
CA ALA A 541 28.06 9.68 -8.72
C ALA A 541 27.06 9.34 -9.82
N ALA A 542 27.14 8.12 -10.35
CA ALA A 542 26.24 7.65 -11.40
C ALA A 542 24.85 8.19 -11.09
N ALA A 543 24.29 8.96 -12.03
CA ALA A 543 23.10 9.79 -11.80
C ALA A 543 22.15 9.00 -10.90
N PRO A 544 21.80 9.53 -9.70
CA PRO A 544 21.13 8.75 -8.68
C PRO A 544 19.98 8.03 -9.35
N ALA A 545 20.00 6.69 -9.30
CA ALA A 545 19.07 5.86 -10.04
C ALA A 545 17.69 6.47 -9.87
N LEU A 546 17.08 6.88 -11.00
CA LEU A 546 15.75 7.48 -11.01
C LEU A 546 14.89 6.69 -10.03
N SER A 547 14.17 7.38 -9.14
CA SER A 547 13.31 6.68 -8.19
C SER A 547 12.40 5.71 -8.96
N ALA A 548 12.08 4.55 -8.38
CA ALA A 548 11.24 3.57 -9.06
C ALA A 548 9.93 4.19 -9.60
N ALA A 549 9.39 5.20 -8.91
CA ALA A 549 8.26 5.99 -9.36
C ALA A 549 8.54 6.77 -10.67
N LYS A 550 9.69 7.45 -10.76
CA LYS A 550 10.08 8.22 -11.95
C LYS A 550 10.48 7.32 -13.12
N GLN A 551 11.10 6.16 -12.86
CA GLN A 551 11.34 5.14 -13.89
C GLN A 551 10.04 4.58 -14.47
N ARG A 552 9.06 4.28 -13.61
CA ARG A 552 7.72 3.84 -14.05
C ARG A 552 7.00 4.93 -14.84
N GLN A 553 7.10 6.19 -14.42
CA GLN A 553 6.49 7.32 -15.15
C GLN A 553 7.08 7.48 -16.55
N LEU A 554 8.41 7.36 -16.69
CA LEU A 554 9.09 7.35 -17.99
C LEU A 554 8.68 6.15 -18.86
N ALA A 555 8.50 4.97 -18.24
CA ALA A 555 8.06 3.79 -18.97
C ALA A 555 6.63 3.95 -19.53
N THR A 556 5.79 4.73 -18.84
CA THR A 556 4.40 5.00 -19.27
C THR A 556 4.24 6.20 -20.19
N SER A 557 5.18 7.14 -20.21
CA SER A 557 5.07 8.36 -21.03
C SER A 557 5.15 8.07 -22.53
N ASN A 558 5.73 6.93 -22.91
CA ASN A 558 5.88 6.52 -24.32
C ASN A 558 4.75 5.60 -24.78
N LEU A 559 3.76 5.29 -23.92
CA LEU A 559 2.63 4.48 -24.33
C LEU A 559 1.65 5.33 -25.15
N PRO A 560 1.02 4.73 -26.18
CA PRO A 560 -0.20 5.27 -26.79
C PRO A 560 -1.24 5.62 -25.72
N ASP A 561 -2.04 6.63 -25.99
CA ASP A 561 -2.82 7.31 -24.95
C ASP A 561 -3.95 6.45 -24.37
N ASN A 562 -4.58 5.64 -25.21
CA ASN A 562 -5.50 4.59 -24.77
C ASN A 562 -4.83 3.60 -23.80
N LEU A 563 -3.56 3.25 -24.04
CA LEU A 563 -2.77 2.42 -23.12
C LEU A 563 -2.34 3.20 -21.87
N ARG A 564 -2.13 4.52 -21.93
CA ARG A 564 -1.90 5.38 -20.75
C ARG A 564 -3.13 5.41 -19.85
N MET A 565 -4.32 5.54 -20.43
CA MET A 565 -5.60 5.53 -19.72
C MET A 565 -5.88 4.15 -19.11
N LEU A 566 -5.73 3.08 -19.90
CA LEU A 566 -5.84 1.70 -19.40
C LEU A 566 -4.85 1.42 -18.27
N HIS A 567 -3.58 1.77 -18.44
CA HIS A 567 -2.56 1.59 -17.41
C HIS A 567 -2.93 2.36 -16.13
N SER A 568 -3.50 3.56 -16.24
CA SER A 568 -3.91 4.35 -15.08
C SER A 568 -5.11 3.77 -14.37
N VAL A 569 -6.13 3.29 -15.10
CA VAL A 569 -7.28 2.57 -14.54
C VAL A 569 -6.82 1.29 -13.82
N LEU A 570 -5.98 0.47 -14.48
CA LEU A 570 -5.44 -0.75 -13.87
C LEU A 570 -4.58 -0.43 -12.66
N ARG A 571 -3.63 0.50 -12.77
CA ARG A 571 -2.77 0.92 -11.64
C ARG A 571 -3.59 1.47 -10.49
N ALA A 572 -4.71 2.14 -10.76
CA ALA A 572 -5.61 2.59 -9.73
C ALA A 572 -6.28 1.42 -9.00
N GLY A 573 -6.66 0.36 -9.73
CA GLY A 573 -7.15 -0.89 -9.16
C GLY A 573 -6.10 -1.67 -8.35
N TYR A 574 -4.81 -1.52 -8.69
CA TYR A 574 -3.67 -2.08 -7.95
C TYR A 574 -3.03 -1.03 -7.02
N LEU A 575 -3.72 -0.67 -5.93
CA LEU A 575 -3.17 0.24 -4.92
C LEU A 575 -1.87 -0.33 -4.33
N ASP A 576 -0.80 0.49 -4.34
CA ASP A 576 0.45 0.15 -3.66
C ASP A 576 0.17 -0.05 -2.16
N PRO A 577 0.76 -1.08 -1.51
CA PRO A 577 0.61 -1.26 -0.08
C PRO A 577 1.05 -0.02 0.69
N LEU A 578 0.17 0.49 1.56
CA LEU A 578 0.51 1.61 2.43
C LEU A 578 1.67 1.22 3.36
N THR A 579 2.66 2.10 3.48
CA THR A 579 3.82 1.92 4.36
C THR A 579 3.89 2.98 5.46
N GLY A 580 4.59 2.67 6.55
CA GLY A 580 4.88 3.61 7.63
C GLY A 580 3.63 4.23 8.28
N ILE A 581 3.64 5.56 8.41
CA ILE A 581 2.60 6.34 9.09
C ILE A 581 1.27 6.29 8.33
N ALA A 582 1.29 6.25 6.99
CA ALA A 582 0.08 6.20 6.18
C ALA A 582 -0.77 4.97 6.51
N LYS A 583 -0.14 3.79 6.64
CA LYS A 583 -0.81 2.55 7.06
C LYS A 583 -1.47 2.68 8.44
N LYS A 584 -0.79 3.34 9.39
CA LYS A 584 -1.32 3.58 10.74
C LYS A 584 -2.52 4.53 10.69
N TYR A 585 -2.45 5.59 9.90
CA TYR A 585 -3.51 6.57 9.75
C TYR A 585 -4.75 5.98 9.08
N THR A 586 -4.60 5.26 7.97
CA THR A 586 -5.73 4.57 7.31
C THR A 586 -6.39 3.55 8.24
N ARG A 587 -5.60 2.73 8.94
CA ARG A 587 -6.14 1.79 9.93
C ARG A 587 -6.94 2.50 11.03
N ARG A 588 -6.42 3.61 11.55
CA ARG A 588 -7.12 4.40 12.58
C ARG A 588 -8.37 5.05 12.00
N GLY A 589 -8.34 5.52 10.75
CA GLY A 589 -9.51 6.08 10.08
C GLY A 589 -10.65 5.08 9.96
N HIS A 590 -10.39 3.88 9.43
CA HIS A 590 -11.39 2.80 9.37
C HIS A 590 -11.94 2.42 10.75
N GLN A 591 -11.14 2.52 11.80
CA GLN A 591 -11.61 2.27 13.17
C GLN A 591 -12.55 3.37 13.68
N LEU A 592 -12.41 4.59 13.18
CA LEU A 592 -13.15 5.76 13.65
C LEU A 592 -14.44 6.02 12.85
N GLU A 593 -14.57 5.54 11.62
CA GLU A 593 -15.74 5.77 10.75
C GLU A 593 -17.08 5.51 11.48
N CYS A 594 -17.24 4.34 12.09
CA CYS A 594 -18.46 4.02 12.86
C CYS A 594 -18.65 4.90 14.10
N HIS A 595 -17.57 5.36 14.74
CA HIS A 595 -17.68 6.25 15.91
C HIS A 595 -18.13 7.64 15.49
N ILE A 596 -17.54 8.18 14.41
CA ILE A 596 -17.89 9.48 13.82
C ILE A 596 -19.35 9.46 13.35
N LEU A 597 -19.78 8.40 12.67
CA LEU A 597 -21.17 8.28 12.21
C LEU A 597 -22.16 8.23 13.37
N ARG A 598 -21.85 7.51 14.44
CA ARG A 598 -22.68 7.49 15.66
C ARG A 598 -22.76 8.88 16.30
N SER A 599 -21.63 9.59 16.38
CA SER A 599 -21.62 10.97 16.86
C SER A 599 -22.48 11.86 15.96
N CYS A 600 -22.45 11.67 14.64
CA CYS A 600 -23.28 12.43 13.70
C CYS A 600 -24.78 12.17 13.88
N ILE A 601 -25.19 10.90 14.05
CA ILE A 601 -26.59 10.55 14.33
C ILE A 601 -27.04 11.18 15.65
N LYS A 602 -26.20 11.12 16.69
CA LYS A 602 -26.49 11.75 17.98
C LYS A 602 -26.63 13.28 17.86
N ASP A 603 -25.70 13.93 17.15
CA ASP A 603 -25.75 15.37 16.92
C ASP A 603 -27.05 15.77 16.19
N HIS A 604 -27.51 15.00 15.20
CA HIS A 604 -28.76 15.28 14.46
C HIS A 604 -30.05 15.09 15.28
N LYS A 605 -29.99 14.44 16.44
CA LYS A 605 -31.12 14.31 17.38
C LYS A 605 -31.25 15.50 18.34
N LEU A 606 -30.23 16.35 18.44
CA LEU A 606 -30.28 17.53 19.31
C LEU A 606 -31.13 18.63 18.65
N ASP A 607 -32.07 19.20 19.41
CA ASP A 607 -32.95 20.29 18.92
C ASP A 607 -32.18 21.53 18.46
N GLU A 608 -30.98 21.74 18.99
CA GLU A 608 -30.11 22.85 18.62
C GLU A 608 -29.36 22.65 17.30
N THR A 609 -29.29 21.42 16.79
CA THR A 609 -28.61 21.10 15.54
C THR A 609 -29.52 21.45 14.38
N LYS A 610 -29.21 22.58 13.71
CA LYS A 610 -29.89 23.01 12.50
C LYS A 610 -29.25 22.34 11.29
N THR A 611 -29.95 21.34 10.72
CA THR A 611 -29.58 20.69 9.46
C THR A 611 -30.79 20.67 8.52
N PRO A 612 -30.59 20.64 7.19
CA PRO A 612 -31.70 20.49 6.24
C PRO A 612 -32.33 19.10 6.31
N LEU A 613 -31.55 18.08 6.70
CA LEU A 613 -31.95 16.68 6.78
C LEU A 613 -31.43 16.11 8.10
N LYS A 614 -32.29 15.45 8.89
CA LYS A 614 -31.84 14.75 10.11
C LYS A 614 -31.53 13.30 9.75
N LEU A 615 -30.40 12.81 10.25
CA LEU A 615 -29.92 11.45 9.98
C LEU A 615 -30.45 10.57 11.10
N GLU A 616 -31.44 9.74 10.78
CA GLU A 616 -32.17 8.94 11.76
C GLU A 616 -31.48 7.60 12.03
N ALA A 617 -31.00 6.98 10.95
CA ALA A 617 -30.28 5.71 10.99
C ALA A 617 -29.27 5.64 9.85
N ALA A 618 -28.34 4.69 9.94
CA ALA A 618 -27.43 4.38 8.85
C ALA A 618 -27.14 2.88 8.80
N ALA A 619 -26.71 2.40 7.63
CA ALA A 619 -26.27 1.04 7.42
C ALA A 619 -24.94 1.03 6.66
N THR A 620 -24.05 0.10 6.99
CA THR A 620 -22.87 -0.19 6.15
C THR A 620 -23.32 -0.66 4.77
N ALA A 621 -22.58 -0.33 3.72
CA ALA A 621 -22.87 -0.80 2.37
C ALA A 621 -21.85 -1.84 1.90
N PRO A 622 -22.25 -2.90 1.18
CA PRO A 622 -21.30 -3.80 0.53
C PRO A 622 -20.68 -3.14 -0.71
N LEU A 623 -19.86 -3.90 -1.46
CA LEU A 623 -19.58 -3.52 -2.84
C LEU A 623 -20.87 -3.70 -3.66
N VAL A 624 -21.29 -2.65 -4.34
CA VAL A 624 -22.44 -2.68 -5.25
C VAL A 624 -22.02 -2.38 -6.68
N MET A 625 -22.92 -2.67 -7.61
CA MET A 625 -22.82 -2.35 -9.03
C MET A 625 -24.04 -1.55 -9.45
N SER A 626 -23.85 -0.50 -10.25
CA SER A 626 -24.96 0.25 -10.82
C SER A 626 -25.75 -0.63 -11.80
N GLN A 627 -27.07 -0.65 -11.68
CA GLN A 627 -27.94 -1.37 -12.62
C GLN A 627 -27.84 -0.72 -14.01
N GLY A 628 -27.63 -1.54 -15.04
CA GLY A 628 -27.41 -1.07 -16.41
C GLY A 628 -26.00 -0.57 -16.72
N ASN A 629 -25.15 -0.33 -15.71
CA ASN A 629 -23.78 0.15 -15.88
C ASN A 629 -22.79 -0.74 -15.11
N HIS A 630 -22.59 -1.98 -15.58
CA HIS A 630 -21.81 -3.01 -14.87
C HIS A 630 -20.33 -2.67 -14.62
N TYR A 631 -19.83 -1.67 -15.33
CA TYR A 631 -18.48 -1.12 -15.18
C TYR A 631 -18.36 -0.17 -13.98
N ALA A 632 -19.46 0.43 -13.52
CA ALA A 632 -19.49 1.34 -12.39
C ALA A 632 -19.84 0.58 -11.11
N ARG A 633 -18.89 0.53 -10.16
CA ARG A 633 -19.02 -0.22 -8.91
C ARG A 633 -18.57 0.62 -7.75
N ASP A 634 -19.23 0.50 -6.61
CA ASP A 634 -18.95 1.38 -5.50
C ASP A 634 -19.11 0.72 -4.15
N SER A 635 -18.46 1.31 -3.16
CA SER A 635 -18.39 0.83 -1.79
C SER A 635 -18.36 2.05 -0.89
N ILE A 636 -19.46 2.81 -0.88
CA ILE A 636 -19.65 3.96 0.01
C ILE A 636 -19.60 3.51 1.47
N ASP A 637 -19.06 4.33 2.37
CA ASP A 637 -18.92 3.93 3.78
C ASP A 637 -20.26 3.52 4.40
N PHE A 638 -21.30 4.36 4.24
CA PHE A 638 -22.64 4.10 4.74
C PHE A 638 -23.76 4.61 3.84
N ILE A 639 -24.94 4.04 3.99
CA ILE A 639 -26.22 4.58 3.51
C ILE A 639 -26.98 5.12 4.71
N GLY A 640 -27.40 6.38 4.65
CA GLY A 640 -28.17 7.05 5.70
C GLY A 640 -29.66 7.07 5.37
N LEU A 641 -30.50 6.76 6.35
CA LEU A 641 -31.92 7.08 6.34
C LEU A 641 -32.09 8.48 6.93
N VAL A 642 -32.59 9.40 6.12
CA VAL A 642 -32.90 10.76 6.56
C VAL A 642 -34.41 11.00 6.57
N GLY A 643 -34.86 11.73 7.58
CA GLY A 643 -36.25 12.11 7.80
C GLY A 643 -36.33 13.29 8.77
N GLY A 644 -37.54 13.76 9.07
CA GLY A 644 -37.76 14.97 9.87
C GLY A 644 -39.23 15.39 9.90
N ASP A 645 -39.55 16.41 10.72
CA ASP A 645 -40.92 16.90 10.96
C ASP A 645 -41.59 17.40 9.66
N GLY A 646 -42.17 16.46 8.89
CA GLY A 646 -42.89 16.73 7.64
C GLY A 646 -42.13 16.41 6.34
N THR A 647 -40.89 15.91 6.39
CA THR A 647 -40.16 15.46 5.18
C THR A 647 -40.31 13.96 4.97
N GLU A 648 -40.58 13.55 3.73
CA GLU A 648 -40.62 12.14 3.36
C GLU A 648 -39.27 11.47 3.62
N ALA A 649 -39.29 10.29 4.23
CA ALA A 649 -38.09 9.54 4.53
C ALA A 649 -37.41 9.08 3.23
N ARG A 650 -36.12 9.35 3.09
CA ARG A 650 -35.34 8.95 1.91
C ARG A 650 -33.95 8.49 2.29
N LEU A 651 -33.28 7.80 1.35
CA LEU A 651 -31.90 7.39 1.51
C LEU A 651 -30.95 8.42 0.92
N ILE A 652 -29.83 8.63 1.61
CA ILE A 652 -28.68 9.39 1.12
C ILE A 652 -27.42 8.55 1.27
N GLY A 653 -26.40 8.85 0.47
CA GLY A 653 -25.07 8.33 0.71
C GLY A 653 -24.38 9.06 1.85
N VAL A 654 -23.57 8.37 2.65
CA VAL A 654 -22.76 8.98 3.71
C VAL A 654 -21.30 8.53 3.58
N GLU A 655 -20.42 9.49 3.33
CA GLU A 655 -18.98 9.29 3.24
C GLU A 655 -18.32 9.87 4.49
N VAL A 656 -17.45 9.10 5.16
CA VAL A 656 -16.88 9.48 6.46
C VAL A 656 -15.36 9.58 6.37
N LYS A 657 -14.82 10.74 6.78
CA LYS A 657 -13.38 10.99 6.78
C LYS A 657 -12.87 11.29 8.18
N ALA A 658 -11.99 10.44 8.68
CA ALA A 658 -11.30 10.65 9.94
C ALA A 658 -9.94 11.36 9.75
N ARG A 659 -9.77 12.55 10.34
CA ARG A 659 -8.56 13.37 10.22
C ARG A 659 -7.61 13.11 11.38
N VAL A 660 -6.91 11.99 11.29
CA VAL A 660 -6.08 11.43 12.37
C VAL A 660 -4.70 12.08 12.56
N GLY A 661 -4.24 12.89 11.61
CA GLY A 661 -2.94 13.56 11.67
C GLY A 661 -3.06 14.97 12.26
N LYS A 662 -2.23 15.32 13.26
CA LYS A 662 -2.26 16.64 13.93
C LYS A 662 -2.23 17.84 12.97
N LYS A 663 -1.44 17.74 11.88
CA LYS A 663 -1.37 18.80 10.87
C LYS A 663 -2.68 18.96 10.11
N ARG A 664 -3.29 17.83 9.71
CA ARG A 664 -4.58 17.83 9.00
C ARG A 664 -5.69 18.36 9.88
N ASP A 665 -5.74 17.97 11.15
CA ASP A 665 -6.73 18.48 12.12
C ASP A 665 -6.76 20.03 12.21
N GLN A 666 -5.57 20.65 12.22
CA GLN A 666 -5.44 22.12 12.19
C GLN A 666 -5.83 22.72 10.84
N GLU A 667 -5.42 22.10 9.72
CA GLU A 667 -5.81 22.50 8.37
C GLU A 667 -7.34 22.48 8.21
N GLU A 668 -8.00 21.46 8.74
CA GLU A 668 -9.45 21.28 8.67
C GLU A 668 -10.22 22.25 9.57
N THR A 669 -9.66 22.57 10.75
CA THR A 669 -10.23 23.63 11.59
C THR A 669 -10.25 24.98 10.87
N ARG A 670 -9.20 25.28 10.10
CA ARG A 670 -9.15 26.49 9.26
C ARG A 670 -10.11 26.38 8.07
N HIS A 671 -10.20 25.19 7.47
CA HIS A 671 -11.12 24.91 6.37
C HIS A 671 -12.58 25.16 6.77
N VAL A 672 -13.02 24.68 7.94
CA VAL A 672 -14.36 24.95 8.47
C VAL A 672 -14.63 26.45 8.65
N ALA A 673 -13.63 27.21 9.11
CA ALA A 673 -13.77 28.67 9.22
C ALA A 673 -13.94 29.33 7.83
N SER A 674 -13.22 28.84 6.81
CA SER A 674 -13.39 29.28 5.42
C SER A 674 -14.80 28.97 4.90
N ILE A 675 -15.29 27.74 5.10
CA ILE A 675 -16.64 27.33 4.68
C ILE A 675 -17.71 28.25 5.28
N ARG A 676 -17.59 28.58 6.58
CA ARG A 676 -18.53 29.48 7.26
C ARG A 676 -18.56 30.88 6.65
N ARG A 677 -17.40 31.41 6.26
CA ARG A 677 -17.31 32.71 5.57
C ARG A 677 -17.92 32.66 4.19
N LEU A 678 -17.58 31.63 3.41
CA LEU A 678 -18.06 31.44 2.04
C LEU A 678 -19.58 31.32 1.99
N LEU A 679 -20.19 30.61 2.95
CA LEU A 679 -21.64 30.41 3.01
C LEU A 679 -22.39 31.52 3.77
N GLY A 680 -21.74 32.65 4.09
CA GLY A 680 -22.39 33.81 4.73
C GLY A 680 -22.83 33.57 6.17
N GLN A 681 -22.24 32.60 6.87
CA GLN A 681 -22.64 32.18 8.21
C GLN A 681 -21.81 32.78 9.34
N ASP A 682 -20.84 33.68 9.08
CA ASP A 682 -19.85 34.11 10.09
C ASP A 682 -20.23 35.40 10.87
N HIS A 683 -21.50 35.84 10.81
CA HIS A 683 -21.89 37.17 11.31
C HIS A 683 -22.19 37.24 12.82
N THR A 684 -22.36 36.13 13.55
CA THR A 684 -22.66 36.15 14.98
C THR A 684 -21.98 35.03 15.80
N PRO A 685 -21.66 35.26 17.10
CA PRO A 685 -21.11 34.22 17.98
C PRO A 685 -21.96 32.95 18.08
N ARG A 686 -23.28 33.05 17.87
CA ARG A 686 -24.20 31.90 17.83
C ARG A 686 -24.00 31.02 16.58
N GLN A 687 -23.57 31.59 15.45
CA GLN A 687 -23.35 30.84 14.21
C GLN A 687 -22.01 30.06 14.21
N ARG A 688 -21.08 30.35 15.13
CA ARG A 688 -19.85 29.55 15.32
C ARG A 688 -20.10 28.10 15.76
N LYS A 689 -21.34 27.76 16.15
CA LYS A 689 -21.77 26.40 16.49
C LYS A 689 -22.26 25.59 15.28
N VAL A 690 -22.45 26.20 14.11
CA VAL A 690 -22.91 25.45 12.92
C VAL A 690 -21.80 24.48 12.48
N ARG A 691 -22.14 23.19 12.45
CA ARG A 691 -21.27 22.09 12.03
C ARG A 691 -21.70 21.49 10.71
N TYR A 692 -22.90 21.77 10.24
CA TYR A 692 -23.49 21.14 9.06
C TYR A 692 -23.80 22.18 8.00
N PHE A 693 -23.35 21.92 6.79
CA PHE A 693 -23.44 22.82 5.64
C PHE A 693 -24.15 22.13 4.48
N THR A 694 -24.63 22.92 3.53
CA THR A 694 -25.20 22.44 2.28
C THR A 694 -24.54 23.14 1.12
N VAL A 695 -24.26 22.41 0.05
CA VAL A 695 -23.70 22.96 -1.17
C VAL A 695 -24.23 22.17 -2.37
N ASP A 696 -24.59 22.86 -3.44
CA ASP A 696 -24.90 22.23 -4.73
C ASP A 696 -23.58 21.92 -5.45
N ALA A 697 -23.41 20.69 -5.94
CA ALA A 697 -22.21 20.25 -6.65
C ALA A 697 -21.96 21.01 -7.97
N SER A 698 -22.96 21.68 -8.53
CA SER A 698 -22.82 22.57 -9.70
C SER A 698 -22.49 24.01 -9.30
N ALA A 699 -22.54 24.34 -8.02
CA ALA A 699 -22.25 25.70 -7.55
C ALA A 699 -20.73 25.98 -7.57
N PRO A 700 -20.30 27.22 -7.89
CA PRO A 700 -18.88 27.60 -7.86
C PRO A 700 -18.20 27.37 -6.51
N GLU A 701 -18.96 27.39 -5.42
CA GLU A 701 -18.50 27.17 -4.05
C GLU A 701 -18.15 25.70 -3.76
N PHE A 702 -18.69 24.73 -4.54
CA PHE A 702 -18.49 23.30 -4.29
C PHE A 702 -17.02 22.93 -4.13
N ALA A 703 -16.19 23.36 -5.07
CA ALA A 703 -14.74 23.14 -5.06
C ALA A 703 -14.02 23.78 -3.87
N LYS A 704 -14.58 24.86 -3.30
CA LYS A 704 -14.02 25.52 -2.11
C LYS A 704 -14.48 24.83 -0.83
N VAL A 705 -15.66 24.22 -0.83
CA VAL A 705 -16.23 23.52 0.33
C VAL A 705 -15.66 22.10 0.42
N VAL A 706 -15.58 21.37 -0.69
CA VAL A 706 -14.94 20.06 -0.84
C VAL A 706 -13.60 20.24 -1.54
N ALA A 707 -12.59 20.70 -0.79
CA ALA A 707 -11.31 21.14 -1.33
C ALA A 707 -10.39 20.01 -1.83
N ASP A 708 -10.69 18.74 -1.52
CA ASP A 708 -9.93 17.60 -2.02
C ASP A 708 -10.63 17.03 -3.26
N THR A 709 -9.95 17.04 -4.42
CA THR A 709 -10.50 16.53 -5.68
C THR A 709 -10.90 15.07 -5.58
N HIS A 710 -10.14 14.27 -4.82
CA HIS A 710 -10.45 12.87 -4.61
C HIS A 710 -11.79 12.72 -3.89
N GLU A 711 -12.02 13.52 -2.84
CA GLU A 711 -13.28 13.50 -2.09
C GLU A 711 -14.45 14.00 -2.93
N ALA A 712 -14.25 15.03 -3.75
CA ALA A 712 -15.26 15.52 -4.70
C ALA A 712 -15.65 14.45 -5.74
N VAL A 713 -14.67 13.77 -6.35
CA VAL A 713 -14.93 12.69 -7.30
C VAL A 713 -15.59 11.50 -6.61
N GLN A 714 -15.21 11.17 -5.37
CA GLN A 714 -15.87 10.14 -4.57
C GLN A 714 -17.36 10.47 -4.39
N VAL A 715 -17.70 11.68 -3.99
CA VAL A 715 -19.10 12.15 -3.84
C VAL A 715 -19.88 12.00 -5.15
N LEU A 716 -19.33 12.47 -6.28
CA LEU A 716 -20.00 12.32 -7.59
C LEU A 716 -20.18 10.84 -7.98
N HIS A 717 -19.19 10.00 -7.67
CA HIS A 717 -19.26 8.58 -7.93
C HIS A 717 -20.34 7.87 -7.12
N HIS A 718 -20.41 8.15 -5.81
CA HIS A 718 -21.44 7.63 -4.92
C HIS A 718 -22.84 8.02 -5.40
N ALA A 719 -23.03 9.30 -5.74
CA ALA A 719 -24.30 9.82 -6.23
C ALA A 719 -24.72 9.16 -7.54
N TYR A 720 -23.79 8.95 -8.47
CA TYR A 720 -24.07 8.28 -9.74
C TYR A 720 -24.40 6.79 -9.55
N VAL A 721 -23.57 6.02 -8.84
CA VAL A 721 -23.75 4.56 -8.74
C VAL A 721 -25.03 4.20 -8.01
N TYR A 722 -25.33 4.87 -6.90
CA TYR A 722 -26.53 4.61 -6.11
C TYR A 722 -27.75 5.42 -6.56
N GLY A 723 -27.60 6.33 -7.52
CA GLY A 723 -28.69 7.23 -7.94
C GLY A 723 -29.08 8.29 -6.90
N PHE A 724 -28.29 8.52 -5.85
CA PHE A 724 -28.61 9.52 -4.82
C PHE A 724 -28.57 10.95 -5.38
N ASP A 725 -29.49 11.79 -4.92
CA ASP A 725 -29.47 13.24 -5.19
C ASP A 725 -28.69 14.02 -4.15
N CYS A 726 -28.36 13.40 -3.01
CA CYS A 726 -27.63 14.02 -1.92
C CYS A 726 -26.64 13.03 -1.31
N ILE A 727 -25.43 13.51 -1.04
CA ILE A 727 -24.39 12.78 -0.30
C ILE A 727 -23.99 13.60 0.92
N LEU A 728 -23.91 12.99 2.09
CA LEU A 728 -23.39 13.60 3.30
C LEU A 728 -21.91 13.23 3.47
N LEU A 729 -21.02 14.20 3.29
CA LEU A 729 -19.61 14.07 3.63
C LEU A 729 -19.40 14.49 5.10
N VAL A 730 -19.10 13.54 5.99
CA VAL A 730 -18.84 13.78 7.41
C VAL A 730 -17.35 13.73 7.70
N VAL A 731 -16.81 14.78 8.30
CA VAL A 731 -15.41 14.84 8.71
C VAL A 731 -15.33 14.82 10.24
N GLY A 732 -14.56 13.88 10.77
CA GLY A 732 -14.34 13.72 12.20
C GLY A 732 -12.88 13.76 12.60
N ASP A 733 -12.64 14.03 13.88
CA ASP A 733 -11.30 14.15 14.45
C ASP A 733 -10.70 12.79 14.83
N ASN A 734 -9.53 12.79 15.48
CA ASN A 734 -8.88 11.55 15.94
C ASN A 734 -9.53 10.93 17.20
N SER A 735 -10.43 11.66 17.86
CA SER A 735 -11.22 11.23 19.02
C SER A 735 -12.48 10.47 18.57
N GLY A 736 -12.92 10.69 17.34
CA GLY A 736 -14.15 10.14 16.76
C GLY A 736 -15.33 11.11 16.83
N ASP A 737 -15.08 12.38 17.16
CA ASP A 737 -16.10 13.43 17.22
C ASP A 737 -16.27 14.07 15.84
N VAL A 738 -17.49 14.52 15.52
CA VAL A 738 -17.77 15.24 14.27
C VAL A 738 -17.16 16.64 14.34
N MET A 739 -16.29 16.95 13.38
CA MET A 739 -15.79 18.30 13.15
C MET A 739 -16.82 19.11 12.36
N TYR A 740 -17.29 18.55 11.24
CA TYR A 740 -18.33 19.11 10.40
C TYR A 740 -18.94 18.06 9.46
N GLY A 741 -20.09 18.39 8.86
CA GLY A 741 -20.72 17.62 7.79
C GLY A 741 -21.16 18.52 6.63
N ILE A 742 -21.10 18.02 5.41
CA ILE A 742 -21.54 18.75 4.20
C ILE A 742 -22.56 17.88 3.48
N PHE A 743 -23.79 18.37 3.36
CA PHE A 743 -24.79 17.84 2.44
C PHE A 743 -24.48 18.39 1.04
N VAL A 744 -24.04 17.50 0.16
CA VAL A 744 -23.77 17.83 -1.24
C VAL A 744 -24.97 17.39 -2.07
N ASP A 745 -25.73 18.36 -2.57
CA ASP A 745 -26.79 18.10 -3.54
C ASP A 745 -26.15 17.91 -4.93
N VAL A 746 -26.49 16.82 -5.62
CA VAL A 746 -25.90 16.45 -6.92
C VAL A 746 -26.99 16.46 -7.99
N PRO A 747 -27.06 17.53 -8.80
CA PRO A 747 -28.08 17.66 -9.84
C PRO A 747 -28.10 16.50 -10.83
N ALA A 748 -29.29 16.14 -11.30
CA ALA A 748 -29.50 14.98 -12.18
C ALA A 748 -28.70 15.07 -13.48
N ASP A 749 -28.56 16.26 -14.04
CA ASP A 749 -27.81 16.55 -15.26
C ASP A 749 -26.29 16.47 -15.04
N LEU A 750 -25.79 16.87 -13.87
CA LEU A 750 -24.39 16.63 -13.48
C LEU A 750 -24.10 15.12 -13.30
N LYS A 751 -25.01 14.37 -12.67
CA LYS A 751 -24.91 12.90 -12.58
C LYS A 751 -24.90 12.24 -13.95
N GLN A 752 -25.75 12.71 -14.86
CA GLN A 752 -25.81 12.21 -16.24
C GLN A 752 -24.50 12.49 -16.97
N ALA A 753 -23.98 13.72 -16.91
CA ALA A 753 -22.70 14.09 -17.50
C ALA A 753 -21.56 13.20 -16.96
N TYR A 754 -21.55 12.97 -15.64
CA TYR A 754 -20.57 12.10 -15.00
C TYR A 754 -20.66 10.66 -15.54
N GLY A 755 -21.87 10.10 -15.64
CA GLY A 755 -22.10 8.77 -16.21
C GLY A 755 -21.61 8.63 -17.65
N VAL A 756 -21.80 9.66 -18.48
CA VAL A 756 -21.30 9.70 -19.86
C VAL A 756 -19.77 9.64 -19.88
N VAL A 757 -19.09 10.42 -19.02
CA VAL A 757 -17.62 10.37 -18.89
C VAL A 757 -17.14 8.99 -18.44
N LEU A 758 -17.84 8.33 -17.49
CA LEU A 758 -17.50 6.96 -17.10
C LEU A 758 -17.67 5.96 -18.23
N SER A 759 -18.72 6.10 -19.03
CA SER A 759 -18.98 5.26 -20.20
C SER A 759 -17.88 5.39 -21.25
N ASP A 760 -17.38 6.61 -21.49
CA ASP A 760 -16.27 6.87 -22.42
C ASP A 760 -14.96 6.25 -21.89
N ILE A 761 -14.66 6.42 -20.60
CA ILE A 761 -13.49 5.78 -19.96
C ILE A 761 -13.60 4.25 -20.07
N TYR A 762 -14.78 3.69 -19.77
CA TYR A 762 -15.04 2.26 -19.84
C TYR A 762 -14.81 1.72 -21.26
N SER A 763 -15.45 2.33 -22.26
CA SER A 763 -15.37 1.90 -23.66
C SER A 763 -13.95 1.94 -24.21
N SER A 764 -13.16 2.90 -23.73
CA SER A 764 -11.78 3.08 -24.15
C SER A 764 -10.76 2.23 -23.39
N THR A 765 -11.14 1.57 -22.29
CA THR A 765 -10.20 0.84 -21.43
C THR A 765 -10.63 -0.56 -21.01
N LEU A 766 -11.84 -0.74 -20.50
CA LEU A 766 -12.26 -1.96 -19.80
C LEU A 766 -13.24 -2.81 -20.61
N ASP A 767 -13.76 -2.32 -21.75
CA ASP A 767 -14.85 -2.98 -22.50
C ASP A 767 -14.55 -4.47 -22.79
N TRP A 768 -13.34 -4.76 -23.24
CA TRP A 768 -12.84 -6.08 -23.66
C TRP A 768 -12.80 -7.10 -22.53
N ILE A 769 -12.82 -6.65 -21.26
CA ILE A 769 -12.89 -7.54 -20.09
C ILE A 769 -14.32 -8.08 -19.92
N TYR A 770 -15.31 -7.30 -20.35
CA TYR A 770 -16.72 -7.58 -20.14
C TYR A 770 -17.41 -8.15 -21.37
N VAL A 771 -16.86 -7.97 -22.57
CA VAL A 771 -17.37 -8.62 -23.79
C VAL A 771 -17.14 -10.13 -23.67
N PRO A 772 -18.20 -10.96 -23.67
CA PRO A 772 -18.03 -12.40 -23.73
C PRO A 772 -17.30 -12.74 -25.03
N THR A 773 -16.10 -13.32 -24.95
CA THR A 773 -15.46 -13.86 -26.14
C THR A 773 -16.41 -14.90 -26.73
N THR A 774 -16.84 -14.70 -27.97
CA THR A 774 -17.85 -15.52 -28.65
C THR A 774 -17.51 -17.02 -28.72
N ASP A 775 -16.26 -17.39 -28.39
CA ASP A 775 -15.74 -18.76 -28.35
C ASP A 775 -15.63 -19.40 -26.96
N THR A 776 -15.92 -18.69 -25.87
CA THR A 776 -15.83 -19.27 -24.52
C THR A 776 -17.20 -19.71 -24.03
N LYS A 777 -17.38 -21.04 -23.87
CA LYS A 777 -18.44 -21.57 -23.00
C LYS A 777 -18.41 -20.77 -21.68
N PRO A 778 -19.58 -20.36 -21.14
CA PRO A 778 -19.62 -19.63 -19.89
C PRO A 778 -18.84 -20.42 -18.84
N ILE A 779 -17.86 -19.76 -18.21
CA ILE A 779 -17.12 -20.32 -17.08
C ILE A 779 -18.15 -20.45 -15.95
N ARG A 780 -18.72 -21.65 -15.82
CA ARG A 780 -19.58 -22.06 -14.70
C ARG A 780 -18.75 -22.31 -13.46
#